data_AF-A0A7K2JRN1-F1
#
_entry.id   AF-A0A7K2JRN1-F1
#
_cell.length_a   1.000
_cell.length_b   1.000
_cell.length_c   1.000
_cell.angle_alpha   90.00
_cell.angle_beta   90.00
_cell.angle_gamma   90.00
#
_symmetry.space_group_name_H-M   'P 1'
#
loop_
_entity.id
_entity.type
_entity.pdbx_description
1 polymer ?
#
loop_
_entity_poly.entity_id
_entity_poly.type
_entity_poly.pdbx_seq_one_letter_code
_entity_poly.pdbx_strand_id
1 'polypeptide(L)'
;MPTTPAAPPAGLADLLAGCVADPARVTVDVPRRVAAAHDASPYLFTPRAVVRAATAAEVGALMAGARAAGLPLTLRSGGTSLSGQAGGDGVLVDVRSHWRSAEVLDDGRRIRLQPGLTVRQANARLARYGRRLGPDPASESACTIGGLVANNSSGMNCGTRDNAYRTMESLQFVLPSGTVVDTAAPDADQALRAREPELHAGLLRLRDRVRDSAASRATVERLFSLKNTMGYGLNAFLDHTAPADILAHLMIGSEGTLGFVGEAVFRTVPLLPHAATGLLVLPGLAEATDALPALLAAGARTAELLDAASLRVAQRSPDPVDALRGLRVEQHAALLVEFAEDSAALLDERTKAAQPMLDRLPAVGPTALVRDPAVRARLWHLRKGLYTAVAGARRPGTTALLEDIAVPMERLTRTCDGLTGLFDRHGYQDAVIFGHARDGNLHFMLTQAFDTPAETERYARFTDAMVDLVLDAGGTLKAEHGTGRAMAPFVRRQYGDELYDVMRELKRLCDPHGVLNPGVLIEDDPAAHLRNLKSVPEVDPAVDACVECGYCEPVCPTADATTTPRQRIVLQREIALAAAAGDEERRRALEDDYAYAAVDSCAADSLCVTACPVVIDTGAVMKRLRAERHGALSQRTGNAVARRWGSAVKGVRLALNTAHAAPAPAVRAATDAVRRLGAAELVPAWTDDIPRGGPARPAPRRPADARAVFFAACIGSVFAPEAR
;
A
#
# COMPACT_ATOMS: atom_id res chain seq x y z
N MET A 1 -6.59 -13.65 22.19
CA MET A 1 -7.40 -12.55 22.75
C MET A 1 -6.65 -11.27 22.46
N PRO A 2 -7.18 -10.37 21.61
CA PRO A 2 -6.55 -9.06 21.40
C PRO A 2 -6.51 -8.32 22.73
N THR A 3 -5.32 -7.83 23.09
CA THR A 3 -5.09 -7.11 24.34
C THR A 3 -5.74 -5.73 24.25
N THR A 4 -6.36 -5.27 25.34
CA THR A 4 -6.82 -3.89 25.46
C THR A 4 -5.68 -2.94 25.09
N PRO A 5 -5.90 -1.94 24.22
CA PRO A 5 -4.85 -1.01 23.83
C PRO A 5 -4.26 -0.33 25.07
N ALA A 6 -2.96 -0.53 25.29
CA ALA A 6 -2.31 0.08 26.45
C ALA A 6 -2.39 1.61 26.38
N ALA A 7 -2.66 2.24 27.52
CA ALA A 7 -2.82 3.68 27.60
C ALA A 7 -1.52 4.43 27.23
N PRO A 8 -1.61 5.63 26.66
CA PRO A 8 -0.45 6.49 26.45
C PRO A 8 0.17 6.88 27.81
N PRO A 9 1.50 6.91 27.95
CA PRO A 9 2.16 7.47 29.12
C PRO A 9 1.73 8.92 29.38
N ALA A 10 1.68 9.31 30.65
CA ALA A 10 1.39 10.70 31.05
C ALA A 10 2.42 11.66 30.43
N GLY A 11 1.95 12.81 29.91
CA GLY A 11 2.80 13.82 29.28
C GLY A 11 3.30 13.47 27.87
N LEU A 12 2.96 12.30 27.30
CA LEU A 12 3.39 11.94 25.95
C LEU A 12 2.88 12.93 24.90
N ALA A 13 1.63 13.37 25.00
CA ALA A 13 1.04 14.32 24.05
C ALA A 13 1.81 15.66 24.04
N ASP A 14 2.11 16.20 25.22
CA ASP A 14 2.83 17.49 25.36
C ASP A 14 4.27 17.39 24.84
N LEU A 15 4.95 16.27 25.15
CA LEU A 15 6.29 16.00 24.65
C LEU A 15 6.32 15.98 23.11
N LEU A 16 5.39 15.26 22.49
CA LEU A 16 5.32 15.14 21.03
C LEU A 16 4.83 16.44 20.38
N ALA A 17 3.95 17.20 21.05
CA ALA A 17 3.52 18.52 20.60
C ALA A 17 4.70 19.49 20.51
N GLY A 18 5.67 19.40 21.43
CA GLY A 18 6.92 20.16 21.36
C GLY A 18 7.85 19.75 20.20
N CYS A 19 7.60 18.63 19.54
CA CYS A 19 8.41 18.14 18.41
C CYS A 19 7.87 18.61 17.05
N VAL A 20 6.69 19.22 16.98
CA VAL A 20 6.03 19.64 15.74
C VAL A 20 5.58 21.10 15.81
N ALA A 21 5.50 21.76 14.65
CA ALA A 21 5.07 23.17 14.60
C ALA A 21 3.58 23.37 14.91
N ASP A 22 2.74 22.35 14.72
CA ASP A 22 1.30 22.41 15.00
C ASP A 22 0.91 21.22 15.89
N PRO A 23 0.63 21.46 17.19
CA PRO A 23 0.21 20.44 18.15
C PRO A 23 -1.04 19.65 17.73
N ALA A 24 -1.92 20.20 16.89
CA ALA A 24 -3.13 19.50 16.42
C ALA A 24 -2.80 18.27 15.55
N ARG A 25 -1.55 18.15 15.07
CA ARG A 25 -1.05 16.98 14.33
C ARG A 25 -0.61 15.83 15.24
N VAL A 26 -0.68 15.97 16.56
CA VAL A 26 -0.40 14.92 17.54
C VAL A 26 -1.71 14.40 18.09
N THR A 27 -1.88 13.08 18.06
CA THR A 27 -3.11 12.44 18.50
C THR A 27 -2.83 11.25 19.41
N VAL A 28 -3.48 11.23 20.57
CA VAL A 28 -3.37 10.16 21.57
C VAL A 28 -4.72 9.54 21.93
N ASP A 29 -5.82 9.99 21.30
CA ASP A 29 -7.14 9.41 21.51
C ASP A 29 -7.26 7.99 20.96
N VAL A 30 -8.12 7.20 21.61
CA VAL A 30 -8.33 5.79 21.27
C VAL A 30 -8.80 5.60 19.83
N PRO A 31 -9.83 6.31 19.31
CA PRO A 31 -10.26 6.17 17.93
C PRO A 31 -9.15 6.31 16.88
N ARG A 32 -8.29 7.34 16.97
CA ARG A 32 -7.24 7.57 15.95
C ARG A 32 -6.12 6.55 16.05
N ARG A 33 -5.74 6.16 17.27
CA ARG A 33 -4.72 5.14 17.50
C ARG A 33 -5.17 3.77 16.95
N VAL A 34 -6.40 3.38 17.24
CA VAL A 34 -6.98 2.12 16.77
C VAL A 34 -7.17 2.15 15.25
N ALA A 35 -7.68 3.23 14.67
CA ALA A 35 -7.80 3.37 13.21
C ALA A 35 -6.44 3.29 12.48
N ALA A 36 -5.36 3.76 13.10
CA ALA A 36 -4.00 3.70 12.56
C ALA A 36 -3.28 2.37 12.80
N ALA A 37 -3.81 1.48 13.66
CA ALA A 37 -3.15 0.23 14.05
C ALA A 37 -3.13 -0.82 12.92
N HIS A 38 -4.15 -0.82 12.06
CA HIS A 38 -4.30 -1.83 11.02
C HIS A 38 -3.45 -1.51 9.79
N ASP A 39 -2.94 -2.51 9.10
CA ASP A 39 -2.48 -2.47 7.70
C ASP A 39 -3.00 -3.72 6.96
N ALA A 40 -2.41 -4.08 5.81
CA ALA A 40 -2.86 -5.24 5.04
C ALA A 40 -2.31 -6.57 5.59
N SER A 41 -1.43 -6.54 6.59
CA SER A 41 -0.79 -7.71 7.19
C SER A 41 -1.68 -8.36 8.26
N PRO A 42 -1.36 -9.57 8.74
CA PRO A 42 -2.08 -10.18 9.86
C PRO A 42 -1.73 -9.58 11.23
N TYR A 43 -0.79 -8.62 11.31
CA TYR A 43 -0.31 -8.09 12.58
C TYR A 43 -1.13 -6.88 13.03
N LEU A 44 -1.30 -6.74 14.34
CA LEU A 44 -2.00 -5.62 14.97
C LEU A 44 -1.18 -5.06 16.12
N PHE A 45 -0.63 -3.87 15.90
CA PHE A 45 0.06 -3.10 16.93
C PHE A 45 -0.64 -1.76 17.08
N THR A 46 -1.21 -1.50 18.26
CA THR A 46 -1.87 -0.22 18.52
C THR A 46 -0.88 0.81 19.07
N PRO A 47 -0.59 1.89 18.33
CA PRO A 47 0.36 2.90 18.78
C PRO A 47 -0.12 3.62 20.05
N ARG A 48 0.80 4.18 20.83
CA ARG A 48 0.51 5.14 21.92
C ARG A 48 0.16 6.52 21.41
N ALA A 49 0.71 6.92 20.27
CA ALA A 49 0.42 8.21 19.63
C ALA A 49 0.52 8.09 18.11
N VAL A 50 -0.27 8.88 17.41
CA VAL A 50 -0.18 9.08 15.96
C VAL A 50 0.22 10.53 15.71
N VAL A 51 1.24 10.77 14.90
CA VAL A 51 1.75 12.11 14.59
C VAL A 51 1.87 12.30 13.09
N ARG A 52 1.38 13.42 12.56
CA ARG A 52 1.56 13.79 11.14
C ARG A 52 2.74 14.75 10.99
N ALA A 53 3.90 14.24 10.58
CA ALA A 53 5.09 15.08 10.37
C ALA A 53 5.06 15.79 9.01
N ALA A 54 5.58 17.01 8.95
CA ALA A 54 5.60 17.84 7.74
C ALA A 54 7.00 18.26 7.28
N THR A 55 8.03 18.10 8.11
CA THR A 55 9.41 18.46 7.75
C THR A 55 10.43 17.46 8.29
N ALA A 56 11.62 17.44 7.70
CA ALA A 56 12.72 16.55 8.11
C ALA A 56 13.14 16.81 9.57
N ALA A 57 13.14 18.09 9.97
CA ALA A 57 13.44 18.51 11.34
C ALA A 57 12.42 17.95 12.34
N GLU A 58 11.13 17.99 12.01
CA GLU A 58 10.09 17.39 12.87
C GLU A 58 10.27 15.88 12.99
N VAL A 59 10.61 15.18 11.91
CA VAL A 59 10.85 13.73 11.97
C VAL A 59 12.04 13.40 12.88
N GLY A 60 13.15 14.14 12.76
CA GLY A 60 14.29 13.99 13.67
C GLY A 60 13.93 14.28 15.13
N ALA A 61 13.17 15.36 15.38
CA ALA A 61 12.68 15.70 16.72
C ALA A 61 11.77 14.61 17.29
N LEU A 62 10.90 14.01 16.47
CA LEU A 62 10.02 12.92 16.88
C LEU A 62 10.78 11.64 17.21
N MET A 63 11.87 11.31 16.49
CA MET A 63 12.76 10.20 16.85
C MET A 63 13.42 10.44 18.22
N ALA A 64 13.91 11.66 18.48
CA ALA A 64 14.44 12.04 19.78
C ALA A 64 13.37 12.05 20.89
N GLY A 65 12.16 12.52 20.59
CA GLY A 65 11.02 12.55 21.51
C GLY A 65 10.53 11.14 21.88
N ALA A 66 10.43 10.24 20.91
CA ALA A 66 10.09 8.84 21.15
C ALA A 66 11.15 8.17 22.07
N ARG A 67 12.44 8.41 21.80
CA ARG A 67 13.53 7.98 22.68
C ARG A 67 13.38 8.51 24.11
N ALA A 68 13.11 9.81 24.26
CA ALA A 68 12.94 10.42 25.58
C ALA A 68 11.73 9.84 26.34
N ALA A 69 10.69 9.42 25.62
CA ALA A 69 9.53 8.73 26.19
C ALA A 69 9.77 7.23 26.47
N GLY A 70 10.92 6.67 26.07
CA GLY A 70 11.17 5.23 26.14
C GLY A 70 10.25 4.41 25.24
N LEU A 71 9.76 4.99 24.13
CA LEU A 71 8.86 4.34 23.19
C LEU A 71 9.53 4.14 21.83
N PRO A 72 9.22 3.04 21.12
CA PRO A 72 9.65 2.89 19.74
C PRO A 72 8.92 3.87 18.82
N LEU A 73 9.51 4.11 17.64
CA LEU A 73 8.92 4.92 16.58
C LEU A 73 8.74 4.07 15.32
N THR A 74 7.58 4.19 14.67
CA THR A 74 7.28 3.56 13.39
C THR A 74 6.90 4.61 12.36
N LEU A 75 7.54 4.56 11.19
CA LEU A 75 7.22 5.43 10.06
C LEU A 75 6.14 4.76 9.22
N ARG A 76 4.97 5.39 9.11
CA ARG A 76 3.85 4.89 8.31
C ARG A 76 3.69 5.71 7.04
N SER A 77 3.84 5.02 5.92
CA SER A 77 3.68 5.57 4.57
C SER A 77 2.29 5.20 4.03
N GLY A 78 2.17 4.44 2.94
CA GLY A 78 0.88 4.06 2.35
C GLY A 78 0.01 3.10 3.19
N GLY A 79 0.58 2.41 4.19
CA GLY A 79 -0.16 1.46 5.03
C GLY A 79 -0.65 0.20 4.29
N THR A 80 -0.04 -0.14 3.16
CA THR A 80 -0.39 -1.29 2.30
C THR A 80 0.52 -2.50 2.53
N SER A 81 1.24 -2.55 3.66
CA SER A 81 2.23 -3.60 3.96
C SER A 81 1.54 -4.93 4.23
N LEU A 82 2.16 -6.03 3.79
CA LEU A 82 1.67 -7.40 3.97
C LEU A 82 2.42 -8.15 5.09
N SER A 83 3.56 -7.63 5.54
CA SER A 83 4.46 -8.31 6.49
C SER A 83 4.52 -7.63 7.87
N GLY A 84 3.72 -6.59 8.13
CA GLY A 84 3.55 -5.97 9.46
C GLY A 84 4.51 -4.84 9.81
N GLN A 85 5.29 -4.37 8.84
CA GLN A 85 6.30 -3.32 9.03
C GLN A 85 5.73 -1.90 9.09
N ALA A 86 4.47 -1.69 8.70
CA ALA A 86 3.83 -0.37 8.74
C ALA A 86 3.10 -0.07 10.07
N GLY A 87 3.19 -0.97 11.06
CA GLY A 87 2.55 -0.85 12.37
C GLY A 87 3.55 -1.03 13.52
N GLY A 88 3.27 -0.36 14.65
CA GLY A 88 4.05 -0.43 15.88
C GLY A 88 3.26 0.10 17.07
N ASP A 89 3.68 -0.26 18.27
CA ASP A 89 2.95 0.00 19.52
C ASP A 89 3.40 1.27 20.26
N GLY A 90 4.42 1.97 19.76
CA GLY A 90 4.93 3.24 20.27
C GLY A 90 4.36 4.48 19.55
N VAL A 91 5.24 5.35 19.05
CA VAL A 91 4.86 6.54 18.28
C VAL A 91 4.80 6.20 16.79
N LEU A 92 3.63 6.34 16.18
CA LEU A 92 3.44 6.14 14.75
C LEU A 92 3.44 7.48 14.02
N VAL A 93 4.41 7.69 13.15
CA VAL A 93 4.56 8.92 12.37
C VAL A 93 4.02 8.71 10.96
N ASP A 94 2.93 9.37 10.62
CA ASP A 94 2.40 9.44 9.27
C ASP A 94 3.28 10.35 8.40
N VAL A 95 3.77 9.79 7.29
CA VAL A 95 4.56 10.50 6.27
C VAL A 95 3.81 10.61 4.95
N ARG A 96 2.50 10.33 4.95
CA ARG A 96 1.64 10.35 3.76
C ARG A 96 0.99 11.71 3.55
N SER A 97 0.55 12.39 4.61
CA SER A 97 -0.30 13.58 4.50
C SER A 97 0.43 14.82 3.97
N HIS A 98 1.64 15.11 4.44
CA HIS A 98 2.32 16.39 4.15
C HIS A 98 3.48 16.32 3.16
N TRP A 99 3.95 15.12 2.79
CA TRP A 99 5.14 14.93 1.95
C TRP A 99 4.76 14.60 0.50
N ARG A 100 4.19 15.55 -0.23
CA ARG A 100 3.54 15.28 -1.54
C ARG A 100 4.13 16.04 -2.74
N SER A 101 5.33 16.61 -2.61
CA SER A 101 6.02 17.27 -3.73
C SER A 101 6.50 16.27 -4.79
N ALA A 102 6.41 16.69 -6.05
CA ALA A 102 6.97 16.00 -7.20
C ALA A 102 7.50 17.02 -8.21
N GLU A 103 8.70 16.77 -8.73
CA GLU A 103 9.31 17.56 -9.78
C GLU A 103 9.82 16.62 -10.88
N VAL A 104 9.33 16.82 -12.11
CA VAL A 104 9.81 16.07 -13.28
C VAL A 104 11.00 16.81 -13.88
N LEU A 105 12.10 16.08 -14.07
CA LEU A 105 13.39 16.61 -14.51
C LEU A 105 13.76 16.03 -15.88
N ASP A 106 14.54 16.78 -16.65
CA ASP A 106 15.11 16.36 -17.95
C ASP A 106 14.13 15.65 -18.88
N ASP A 107 13.02 16.30 -19.21
CA ASP A 107 11.98 15.73 -20.08
C ASP A 107 11.49 14.35 -19.63
N GLY A 108 11.37 14.17 -18.32
CA GLY A 108 10.87 12.95 -17.74
C GLY A 108 11.90 11.85 -17.55
N ARG A 109 13.17 12.04 -17.92
CA ARG A 109 14.24 11.03 -17.70
C ARG A 109 14.56 10.84 -16.22
N ARG A 110 14.31 11.87 -15.40
CA ARG A 110 14.46 11.83 -13.95
C ARG A 110 13.21 12.40 -13.27
N ILE A 111 12.96 11.98 -12.05
CA ILE A 111 11.88 12.54 -11.22
C ILE A 111 12.29 12.59 -9.76
N ARG A 112 12.06 13.75 -9.14
CA ARG A 112 12.23 13.98 -7.69
C ARG A 112 10.88 13.82 -7.02
N LEU A 113 10.82 13.02 -5.95
CA LEU A 113 9.58 12.63 -5.28
C LEU A 113 9.73 12.64 -3.76
N GLN A 114 8.73 13.20 -3.08
CA GLN A 114 8.55 13.04 -1.64
C GLN A 114 7.76 11.75 -1.29
N PRO A 115 7.93 11.21 -0.06
CA PRO A 115 7.48 9.87 0.31
C PRO A 115 5.97 9.66 0.34
N GLY A 116 5.15 10.71 0.41
CA GLY A 116 3.70 10.62 0.55
C GLY A 116 2.91 10.53 -0.76
N LEU A 117 3.56 10.68 -1.92
CA LEU A 117 2.92 10.49 -3.23
C LEU A 117 2.70 9.02 -3.56
N THR A 118 1.59 8.68 -4.20
CA THR A 118 1.40 7.33 -4.73
C THR A 118 2.20 7.11 -6.02
N VAL A 119 2.56 5.86 -6.31
CA VAL A 119 3.24 5.50 -7.57
C VAL A 119 2.41 5.94 -8.77
N ARG A 120 1.09 5.74 -8.71
CA ARG A 120 0.15 6.21 -9.74
C ARG A 120 0.20 7.73 -9.94
N GLN A 121 0.27 8.50 -8.86
CA GLN A 121 0.40 9.96 -8.95
C GLN A 121 1.72 10.39 -9.60
N ALA A 122 2.82 9.69 -9.31
CA ALA A 122 4.10 9.92 -9.98
C ALA A 122 4.04 9.58 -11.48
N ASN A 123 3.54 8.38 -11.82
CA ASN A 123 3.41 7.93 -13.21
C ASN A 123 2.45 8.80 -14.04
N ALA A 124 1.36 9.32 -13.45
CA ALA A 124 0.47 10.25 -14.13
C ALA A 124 1.19 11.53 -14.59
N ARG A 125 2.19 12.00 -13.85
CA ARG A 125 3.02 13.17 -14.23
C ARG A 125 4.05 12.82 -15.31
N LEU A 126 4.57 11.59 -15.30
CA LEU A 126 5.54 11.10 -16.28
C LEU A 126 4.90 10.71 -17.62
N ALA A 127 3.61 10.36 -17.64
CA ALA A 127 2.93 9.85 -18.83
C ALA A 127 3.07 10.76 -20.06
N ARG A 128 3.01 12.09 -19.88
CA ARG A 128 3.17 13.06 -20.99
C ARG A 128 4.56 13.06 -21.63
N TYR A 129 5.55 12.48 -20.96
CA TYR A 129 6.92 12.35 -21.42
C TYR A 129 7.22 10.97 -22.01
N GLY A 130 6.23 10.06 -22.07
CA GLY A 130 6.46 8.67 -22.49
C GLY A 130 7.36 7.91 -21.50
N ARG A 131 7.30 8.25 -20.21
CA ARG A 131 8.13 7.68 -19.15
C ARG A 131 7.27 7.14 -18.00
N ARG A 132 7.87 6.29 -17.18
CA ARG A 132 7.29 5.78 -15.93
C ARG A 132 8.40 5.45 -14.92
N LEU A 133 8.04 5.31 -13.65
CA LEU A 133 8.91 4.69 -12.66
C LEU A 133 9.17 3.22 -13.05
N GLY A 134 10.38 2.74 -12.74
CA GLY A 134 10.77 1.35 -12.96
C GLY A 134 9.87 0.37 -12.19
N PRO A 135 9.80 0.49 -10.84
CA PRO A 135 8.92 -0.34 -10.03
C PRO A 135 7.45 -0.15 -10.38
N ASP A 136 6.71 -1.25 -10.44
CA ASP A 136 5.29 -1.30 -10.80
C ASP A 136 4.48 -2.24 -9.89
N PRO A 137 4.48 -2.00 -8.56
CA PRO A 137 3.76 -2.85 -7.62
C PRO A 137 2.26 -2.86 -7.90
N ALA A 138 1.60 -3.98 -7.64
CA ALA A 138 0.15 -4.11 -7.81
C ALA A 138 -0.66 -3.09 -6.98
N SER A 139 -0.04 -2.54 -5.93
CA SER A 139 -0.59 -1.51 -5.05
C SER A 139 -0.30 -0.08 -5.48
N GLU A 140 0.17 0.17 -6.71
CA GLU A 140 0.57 1.49 -7.22
C GLU A 140 -0.45 2.62 -7.03
N SER A 141 -1.76 2.30 -6.95
CA SER A 141 -2.82 3.26 -6.68
C SER A 141 -2.81 3.79 -5.24
N ALA A 142 -2.22 3.06 -4.29
CA ALA A 142 -2.29 3.32 -2.86
C ALA A 142 -0.96 3.29 -2.11
N CYS A 143 -0.02 2.43 -2.50
CA CYS A 143 1.34 2.48 -1.99
C CYS A 143 1.98 3.80 -2.39
N THR A 144 2.86 4.31 -1.53
CA THR A 144 3.49 5.62 -1.68
C THR A 144 5.00 5.47 -1.74
N ILE A 145 5.68 6.49 -2.26
CA ILE A 145 7.12 6.44 -2.59
C ILE A 145 7.97 6.05 -1.37
N GLY A 146 7.64 6.54 -0.17
CA GLY A 146 8.37 6.18 1.04
C GLY A 146 8.33 4.69 1.33
N GLY A 147 7.14 4.08 1.25
CA GLY A 147 6.97 2.63 1.38
C GLY A 147 7.61 1.84 0.25
N LEU A 148 7.56 2.34 -0.99
CA LEU A 148 8.22 1.70 -2.14
C LEU A 148 9.74 1.62 -1.94
N VAL A 149 10.37 2.71 -1.48
CA VAL A 149 11.80 2.74 -1.17
C VAL A 149 12.10 1.85 0.03
N ALA A 150 11.38 2.03 1.14
CA ALA A 150 11.64 1.31 2.38
C ALA A 150 11.45 -0.22 2.26
N ASN A 151 10.65 -0.71 1.31
CA ASN A 151 10.49 -2.15 1.07
C ASN A 151 11.29 -2.65 -0.14
N ASN A 152 11.99 -1.77 -0.86
CA ASN A 152 12.53 -2.05 -2.21
C ASN A 152 11.48 -2.71 -3.11
N SER A 153 10.24 -2.20 -3.07
CA SER A 153 9.12 -2.83 -3.77
C SER A 153 9.40 -2.95 -5.26
N SER A 154 8.97 -4.06 -5.82
CA SER A 154 9.15 -4.44 -7.22
C SER A 154 7.76 -4.58 -7.87
N GLY A 155 7.67 -5.30 -8.98
CA GLY A 155 6.42 -5.67 -9.62
C GLY A 155 6.64 -6.52 -10.86
N MET A 156 5.61 -6.52 -11.70
CA MET A 156 5.46 -7.39 -12.87
C MET A 156 6.54 -7.19 -13.92
N ASN A 157 7.00 -5.96 -14.12
CA ASN A 157 7.89 -5.62 -15.24
C ASN A 157 9.28 -5.19 -14.81
N CYS A 158 9.47 -4.77 -13.55
CA CYS A 158 10.73 -4.18 -13.13
C CYS A 158 11.85 -5.21 -12.91
N GLY A 159 11.50 -6.43 -12.50
CA GLY A 159 12.47 -7.46 -12.14
C GLY A 159 13.48 -6.96 -11.10
N THR A 160 14.71 -7.48 -11.15
CA THR A 160 15.86 -6.97 -10.38
C THR A 160 16.56 -5.78 -11.05
N ARG A 161 16.16 -5.42 -12.29
CA ARG A 161 16.88 -4.46 -13.13
C ARG A 161 16.40 -3.02 -12.94
N ASP A 162 15.09 -2.84 -12.79
CA ASP A 162 14.45 -1.53 -12.73
C ASP A 162 13.78 -1.28 -11.37
N ASN A 163 14.21 -1.98 -10.31
CA ASN A 163 13.70 -1.76 -8.95
C ASN A 163 14.19 -0.41 -8.37
N ALA A 164 13.71 -0.06 -7.17
CA ALA A 164 14.08 1.20 -6.52
C ALA A 164 15.59 1.31 -6.31
N TYR A 165 16.23 0.22 -5.87
CA TYR A 165 17.68 0.16 -5.67
C TYR A 165 18.48 0.53 -6.92
N ARG A 166 18.11 0.00 -8.09
CA ARG A 166 18.86 0.22 -9.34
C ARG A 166 18.54 1.55 -10.02
N THR A 167 17.37 2.12 -9.75
CA THR A 167 16.89 3.33 -10.43
C THR A 167 17.09 4.60 -9.62
N MET A 168 17.27 4.48 -8.30
CA MET A 168 17.62 5.63 -7.46
C MET A 168 18.93 6.27 -7.93
N GLU A 169 18.92 7.59 -8.00
CA GLU A 169 20.07 8.43 -8.30
C GLU A 169 20.59 9.12 -7.04
N SER A 170 19.67 9.65 -6.23
CA SER A 170 20.00 10.23 -4.92
C SER A 170 18.84 10.10 -3.94
N LEU A 171 19.17 10.21 -2.66
CA LEU A 171 18.28 10.13 -1.51
C LEU A 171 18.60 11.23 -0.51
N GLN A 172 17.55 11.88 0.00
CA GLN A 172 17.59 12.62 1.25
C GLN A 172 17.01 11.75 2.37
N PHE A 173 17.77 11.57 3.45
CA PHE A 173 17.32 10.80 4.60
C PHE A 173 17.65 11.48 5.93
N VAL A 174 16.91 11.09 6.97
CA VAL A 174 17.05 11.59 8.34
C VAL A 174 17.38 10.43 9.27
N LEU A 175 18.49 10.55 10.00
CA LEU A 175 18.95 9.57 10.98
C LEU A 175 18.32 9.80 12.36
N PRO A 176 18.33 8.80 13.27
CA PRO A 176 17.82 8.94 14.64
C PRO A 176 18.41 10.09 15.46
N SER A 177 19.63 10.53 15.13
CA SER A 177 20.27 11.71 15.71
C SER A 177 19.62 13.04 15.29
N GLY A 178 18.75 13.03 14.28
CA GLY A 178 18.23 14.21 13.59
C GLY A 178 19.12 14.69 12.44
N THR A 179 20.24 14.01 12.17
CA THR A 179 21.09 14.35 11.03
C THR A 179 20.38 14.10 9.70
N VAL A 180 20.22 15.17 8.92
CA VAL A 180 19.76 15.13 7.53
C VAL A 180 20.96 15.01 6.61
N VAL A 181 20.93 14.01 5.73
CA VAL A 181 21.93 13.78 4.69
C VAL A 181 21.22 13.84 3.34
N ASP A 182 21.78 14.60 2.40
CA ASP A 182 21.35 14.64 1.01
C ASP A 182 22.52 14.15 0.15
N THR A 183 22.36 12.99 -0.47
CA THR A 183 23.40 12.37 -1.30
C THR A 183 23.58 13.01 -2.66
N ALA A 184 22.70 13.94 -3.06
CA ALA A 184 22.95 14.77 -4.25
C ALA A 184 24.02 15.84 -3.99
N ALA A 185 24.33 16.15 -2.72
CA ALA A 185 25.36 17.13 -2.37
C ALA A 185 26.77 16.55 -2.60
N PRO A 186 27.69 17.30 -3.21
CA PRO A 186 29.04 16.79 -3.52
C PRO A 186 29.88 16.49 -2.28
N ASP A 187 29.53 17.07 -1.13
CA ASP A 187 30.19 16.88 0.16
C ASP A 187 29.41 15.94 1.10
N ALA A 188 28.40 15.21 0.62
CA ALA A 188 27.53 14.36 1.45
C ALA A 188 28.30 13.36 2.33
N ASP A 189 29.32 12.71 1.79
CA ASP A 189 30.15 11.75 2.52
C ASP A 189 31.00 12.42 3.60
N GLN A 190 31.58 13.59 3.29
CA GLN A 190 32.33 14.38 4.26
C GLN A 190 31.42 14.90 5.38
N ALA A 191 30.22 15.36 5.03
CA ALA A 191 29.22 15.81 5.99
C ALA A 191 28.77 14.67 6.91
N LEU A 192 28.53 13.47 6.36
CA LEU A 192 28.22 12.27 7.15
C LEU A 192 29.38 11.93 8.09
N ARG A 193 30.63 11.93 7.60
CA ARG A 193 31.81 11.66 8.43
C ARG A 193 31.96 12.64 9.58
N ALA A 194 31.67 13.93 9.35
CA ALA A 194 31.82 14.98 10.35
C ALA A 194 30.72 14.91 11.43
N ARG A 195 29.48 14.59 11.03
CA ARG A 195 28.31 14.61 11.91
C ARG A 195 28.03 13.26 12.58
N GLU A 196 28.39 12.16 11.92
CA GLU A 196 28.14 10.78 12.36
C GLU A 196 29.41 9.92 12.23
N PRO A 197 30.53 10.30 12.89
CA PRO A 197 31.83 9.67 12.66
C PRO A 197 31.86 8.17 12.97
N GLU A 198 31.13 7.72 14.00
CA GLU A 198 31.06 6.31 14.39
C GLU A 198 30.31 5.47 13.36
N LEU A 199 29.15 5.94 12.89
CA LEU A 199 28.38 5.31 11.84
C LEU A 199 29.20 5.24 10.54
N HIS A 200 29.80 6.36 10.13
CA HIS A 200 30.64 6.41 8.94
C HIS A 200 31.79 5.39 9.01
N ALA A 201 32.55 5.38 10.11
CA ALA A 201 33.65 4.42 10.29
C ALA A 201 33.14 2.98 10.37
N GLY A 202 31.98 2.75 10.99
CA GLY A 202 31.33 1.44 11.06
C GLY A 202 30.92 0.90 9.70
N LEU A 203 30.35 1.74 8.83
CA LEU A 203 29.98 1.36 7.46
C LEU A 203 31.21 0.95 6.64
N LEU A 204 32.35 1.64 6.79
CA LEU A 204 33.61 1.22 6.15
C LEU A 204 34.07 -0.15 6.64
N ARG A 205 34.05 -0.38 7.97
CA ARG A 205 34.43 -1.69 8.53
C ARG A 205 33.51 -2.81 8.06
N LEU A 206 32.20 -2.60 8.04
CA LEU A 206 31.23 -3.60 7.57
C LEU A 206 31.39 -3.89 6.08
N ARG A 207 31.62 -2.84 5.27
CA ARG A 207 31.92 -2.97 3.85
C ARG A 207 33.14 -3.87 3.62
N ASP A 208 34.24 -3.58 4.31
CA ASP A 208 35.49 -4.31 4.14
C ASP A 208 35.35 -5.75 4.66
N ARG A 209 34.69 -5.95 5.81
CA ARG A 209 34.35 -7.29 6.35
C ARG A 209 33.57 -8.15 5.34
N VAL A 210 32.55 -7.59 4.68
CA VAL A 210 31.76 -8.32 3.67
C VAL A 210 32.59 -8.62 2.42
N ARG A 211 33.42 -7.67 1.96
CA ARG A 211 34.23 -7.80 0.73
C ARG A 211 35.39 -8.78 0.90
N ASP A 212 36.03 -8.78 2.06
CA ASP A 212 37.21 -9.62 2.32
C ASP A 212 36.84 -11.10 2.49
N SER A 213 35.57 -11.41 2.80
CA SER A 213 35.04 -12.77 2.85
C SER A 213 34.49 -13.23 1.50
N ALA A 214 35.18 -14.16 0.83
CA ALA A 214 34.71 -14.76 -0.43
C ALA A 214 33.34 -15.46 -0.28
N ALA A 215 33.07 -16.09 0.87
CA ALA A 215 31.80 -16.74 1.15
C ALA A 215 30.64 -15.73 1.32
N SER A 216 30.92 -14.62 2.01
CA SER A 216 29.95 -13.53 2.18
C SER A 216 29.61 -12.90 0.83
N ARG A 217 30.61 -12.59 0.01
CA ARG A 217 30.42 -12.08 -1.36
C ARG A 217 29.56 -13.02 -2.21
N ALA A 218 29.93 -14.30 -2.28
CA ALA A 218 29.19 -15.28 -3.08
C ALA A 218 27.73 -15.42 -2.62
N THR A 219 27.48 -15.38 -1.31
CA THR A 219 26.11 -15.43 -0.77
C THR A 219 25.30 -14.18 -1.15
N VAL A 220 25.87 -12.99 -0.98
CA VAL A 220 25.21 -11.72 -1.33
C VAL A 220 24.94 -11.66 -2.84
N GLU A 221 25.94 -11.94 -3.68
CA GLU A 221 25.79 -11.96 -5.15
C GLU A 221 24.71 -12.93 -5.60
N ARG A 222 24.67 -14.15 -5.03
CA ARG A 222 23.63 -15.14 -5.33
C ARG A 222 22.24 -14.65 -4.91
N LEU A 223 22.07 -14.20 -3.67
CA LEU A 223 20.75 -13.80 -3.16
C LEU A 223 20.19 -12.58 -3.88
N PHE A 224 21.03 -11.59 -4.21
CA PHE A 224 20.61 -10.37 -4.92
C PHE A 224 20.62 -10.50 -6.45
N SER A 225 21.00 -11.68 -6.99
CA SER A 225 20.68 -12.04 -8.38
C SER A 225 19.19 -12.36 -8.59
N LEU A 226 18.51 -12.74 -7.51
CA LEU A 226 17.07 -12.94 -7.42
C LEU A 226 16.39 -11.69 -6.84
N LYS A 227 15.06 -11.63 -6.94
CA LYS A 227 14.27 -10.69 -6.15
C LYS A 227 14.43 -11.05 -4.67
N ASN A 228 14.94 -10.12 -3.88
CA ASN A 228 15.29 -10.34 -2.48
C ASN A 228 15.04 -9.07 -1.66
N THR A 229 14.12 -9.18 -0.71
CA THR A 229 13.84 -8.15 0.30
C THR A 229 13.94 -8.73 1.71
N MET A 230 14.66 -9.85 1.88
CA MET A 230 14.96 -10.43 3.18
C MET A 230 16.14 -9.73 3.84
N GLY A 231 15.98 -9.27 5.08
CA GLY A 231 17.00 -8.51 5.78
C GLY A 231 17.37 -7.20 5.06
N TYR A 232 18.51 -6.62 5.43
CA TYR A 232 19.02 -5.41 4.77
C TYR A 232 19.60 -5.72 3.38
N GLY A 233 19.55 -4.74 2.48
CA GLY A 233 20.17 -4.79 1.15
C GLY A 233 21.70 -4.83 1.19
N LEU A 234 22.29 -5.95 1.63
CA LEU A 234 23.73 -6.08 1.83
C LEU A 234 24.56 -5.95 0.55
N ASN A 235 23.93 -6.07 -0.63
CA ASN A 235 24.59 -5.75 -1.90
C ASN A 235 25.06 -4.29 -1.96
N ALA A 236 24.53 -3.37 -1.14
CA ALA A 236 25.05 -2.01 -0.98
C ALA A 236 26.54 -1.99 -0.58
N PHE A 237 26.99 -2.95 0.22
CA PHE A 237 28.41 -3.07 0.60
C PHE A 237 29.29 -3.55 -0.55
N LEU A 238 28.74 -4.21 -1.56
CA LEU A 238 29.48 -4.63 -2.75
C LEU A 238 29.47 -3.51 -3.81
N ASP A 239 28.31 -2.91 -4.03
CA ASP A 239 28.06 -1.99 -5.15
C ASP A 239 28.61 -0.58 -4.90
N HIS A 240 28.73 -0.13 -3.64
CA HIS A 240 29.10 1.25 -3.30
C HIS A 240 30.32 1.34 -2.38
N THR A 241 31.09 2.43 -2.50
CA THR A 241 32.35 2.61 -1.75
C THR A 241 32.27 3.72 -0.70
N ALA A 242 31.65 4.85 -1.02
CA ALA A 242 31.46 5.95 -0.07
C ALA A 242 30.36 5.61 0.95
N PRO A 243 30.59 5.76 2.27
CA PRO A 243 29.57 5.53 3.29
C PRO A 243 28.23 6.23 3.07
N ALA A 244 28.21 7.46 2.55
CA ALA A 244 26.94 8.14 2.23
C ALA A 244 26.12 7.39 1.16
N ASP A 245 26.77 6.90 0.11
CA ASP A 245 26.12 6.12 -0.95
C ASP A 245 25.70 4.73 -0.44
N ILE A 246 26.56 4.06 0.32
CA ILE A 246 26.25 2.78 0.96
C ILE A 246 25.00 2.95 1.83
N LEU A 247 24.96 3.96 2.69
CA LEU A 247 23.85 4.20 3.59
C LEU A 247 22.56 4.55 2.83
N ALA A 248 22.63 5.39 1.79
CA ALA A 248 21.47 5.69 0.96
C ALA A 248 20.88 4.42 0.33
N HIS A 249 21.71 3.49 -0.14
CA HIS A 249 21.24 2.23 -0.71
C HIS A 249 20.82 1.20 0.35
N LEU A 250 21.36 1.26 1.57
CA LEU A 250 20.87 0.48 2.71
C LEU A 250 19.50 0.96 3.22
N MET A 251 19.14 2.24 3.03
CA MET A 251 17.79 2.73 3.34
C MET A 251 16.72 2.06 2.46
N ILE A 252 17.10 1.61 1.26
CA ILE A 252 16.23 0.90 0.34
C ILE A 252 16.07 -0.54 0.85
N GLY A 253 14.84 -0.94 1.19
CA GLY A 253 14.58 -2.22 1.87
C GLY A 253 14.84 -2.21 3.38
N SER A 254 15.10 -1.04 3.99
CA SER A 254 15.31 -0.94 5.45
C SER A 254 14.05 -1.01 6.30
N GLU A 255 12.87 -0.93 5.68
CA GLU A 255 11.56 -0.94 6.33
C GLU A 255 11.42 0.09 7.46
N GLY A 256 12.12 1.22 7.32
CA GLY A 256 12.13 2.32 8.28
C GLY A 256 12.95 2.05 9.55
N THR A 257 13.72 0.97 9.59
CA THR A 257 14.52 0.59 10.77
C THR A 257 15.89 1.28 10.85
N LEU A 258 16.35 1.92 9.77
CA LEU A 258 17.64 2.63 9.73
C LEU A 258 17.52 4.16 9.71
N GLY A 259 16.37 4.69 9.29
CA GLY A 259 16.12 6.12 9.19
C GLY A 259 14.84 6.44 8.41
N PHE A 260 14.57 7.73 8.24
CA PHE A 260 13.44 8.24 7.45
C PHE A 260 13.91 8.69 6.06
N VAL A 261 13.17 8.28 5.02
CA VAL A 261 13.36 8.75 3.64
C VAL A 261 12.51 9.99 3.38
N GLY A 262 13.16 11.15 3.23
CA GLY A 262 12.50 12.44 3.03
C GLY A 262 12.25 12.81 1.56
N GLU A 263 13.16 12.43 0.67
CA GLU A 263 13.06 12.66 -0.77
C GLU A 263 13.91 11.66 -1.54
N ALA A 264 13.46 11.23 -2.72
CA ALA A 264 14.23 10.38 -3.63
C ALA A 264 14.19 10.93 -5.06
N VAL A 265 15.33 10.87 -5.75
CA VAL A 265 15.43 11.13 -7.19
C VAL A 265 15.62 9.80 -7.91
N PHE A 266 14.76 9.50 -8.88
CA PHE A 266 14.83 8.28 -9.68
C PHE A 266 15.13 8.59 -11.14
N ARG A 267 15.96 7.75 -11.77
CA ARG A 267 15.97 7.56 -13.22
C ARG A 267 14.70 6.81 -13.63
N THR A 268 14.05 7.28 -14.69
CA THR A 268 12.80 6.69 -15.18
C THR A 268 13.04 5.76 -16.36
N VAL A 269 12.09 4.86 -16.61
CA VAL A 269 12.13 3.93 -17.74
C VAL A 269 11.17 4.37 -18.85
N PRO A 270 11.44 4.01 -20.12
CA PRO A 270 10.49 4.23 -21.22
C PRO A 270 9.14 3.57 -20.96
N LEU A 271 8.06 4.25 -21.33
CA LEU A 271 6.73 3.67 -21.43
C LEU A 271 6.56 3.11 -22.85
N LEU A 272 6.46 1.79 -22.98
CA LEU A 272 6.33 1.10 -24.27
C LEU A 272 4.86 1.10 -24.74
N PRO A 273 4.49 1.83 -25.80
CA PRO A 273 3.09 2.04 -26.16
C PRO A 273 2.51 0.89 -27.01
N HIS A 274 3.35 0.08 -27.65
CA HIS A 274 2.92 -1.02 -28.51
C HIS A 274 3.17 -2.35 -27.83
N ALA A 275 2.11 -3.12 -27.60
CA ALA A 275 2.22 -4.41 -26.95
C ALA A 275 1.24 -5.44 -27.49
N ALA A 276 1.63 -6.71 -27.39
CA ALA A 276 0.84 -7.88 -27.74
C ALA A 276 0.86 -8.87 -26.56
N THR A 277 -0.31 -9.38 -26.18
CA THR A 277 -0.49 -10.20 -24.98
C THR A 277 -1.17 -11.51 -25.33
N GLY A 278 -0.69 -12.63 -24.79
CA GLY A 278 -1.31 -13.95 -24.92
C GLY A 278 -1.53 -14.61 -23.57
N LEU A 279 -2.65 -15.32 -23.42
CA LEU A 279 -2.87 -16.22 -22.29
C LEU A 279 -2.68 -17.66 -22.77
N LEU A 280 -1.51 -18.22 -22.48
CA LEU A 280 -1.09 -19.54 -22.92
C LEU A 280 -1.50 -20.56 -21.87
N VAL A 281 -2.57 -21.31 -22.11
CA VAL A 281 -3.01 -22.40 -21.23
C VAL A 281 -2.22 -23.66 -21.59
N LEU A 282 -1.63 -24.32 -20.59
CA LEU A 282 -0.74 -25.46 -20.73
C LEU A 282 -1.24 -26.64 -19.89
N PRO A 283 -0.79 -27.89 -20.17
CA PRO A 283 -1.33 -29.09 -19.53
C PRO A 283 -1.11 -29.11 -18.02
N GLY A 284 -0.03 -28.51 -17.54
CA GLY A 284 0.29 -28.40 -16.12
C GLY A 284 1.37 -27.37 -15.81
N LEU A 285 1.73 -27.31 -14.52
CA LEU A 285 2.76 -26.41 -14.00
C LEU A 285 4.12 -26.67 -14.63
N ALA A 286 4.49 -27.94 -14.83
CA ALA A 286 5.78 -28.32 -15.43
C ALA A 286 5.93 -27.76 -16.85
N GLU A 287 4.94 -27.95 -17.71
CA GLU A 287 4.96 -27.44 -19.08
C GLU A 287 4.97 -25.91 -19.12
N ALA A 288 4.29 -25.26 -18.16
CA ALA A 288 4.34 -23.81 -18.02
C ALA A 288 5.73 -23.31 -17.62
N THR A 289 6.36 -23.91 -16.62
CA THR A 289 7.69 -23.50 -16.18
C THR A 289 8.76 -23.80 -17.23
N ASP A 290 8.67 -24.94 -17.92
CA ASP A 290 9.63 -25.36 -18.96
C ASP A 290 9.58 -24.46 -20.21
N ALA A 291 8.43 -23.83 -20.48
CA ALA A 291 8.26 -22.90 -21.58
C ALA A 291 8.95 -21.54 -21.34
N LEU A 292 9.23 -21.17 -20.08
CA LEU A 292 9.70 -19.82 -19.72
C LEU A 292 11.03 -19.44 -20.40
N PRO A 293 12.10 -20.25 -20.38
CA PRO A 293 13.36 -19.88 -21.02
C PRO A 293 13.19 -19.57 -22.52
N ALA A 294 12.39 -20.37 -23.23
CA ALA A 294 12.12 -20.19 -24.65
C ALA A 294 11.28 -18.92 -24.93
N LEU A 295 10.27 -18.63 -24.09
CA LEU A 295 9.46 -17.42 -24.16
C LEU A 295 10.30 -16.16 -23.95
N LEU A 296 11.16 -16.17 -22.94
CA LEU A 296 12.05 -15.05 -22.63
C LEU A 296 13.10 -14.85 -23.72
N ALA A 297 13.68 -15.94 -24.26
CA ALA A 297 14.62 -15.88 -25.38
C ALA A 297 13.97 -15.34 -26.66
N ALA A 298 12.67 -15.60 -26.87
CA ALA A 298 11.89 -15.01 -27.97
C ALA A 298 11.56 -13.52 -27.75
N GLY A 299 11.84 -12.97 -26.56
CA GLY A 299 11.70 -11.56 -26.21
C GLY A 299 10.40 -11.23 -25.47
N ALA A 300 9.75 -12.20 -24.84
CA ALA A 300 8.68 -11.90 -23.89
C ALA A 300 9.24 -11.03 -22.76
N ARG A 301 8.61 -9.87 -22.54
CA ARG A 301 8.98 -8.95 -21.46
C ARG A 301 8.37 -9.37 -20.13
N THR A 302 7.24 -10.05 -20.18
CA THR A 302 6.52 -10.46 -18.97
C THR A 302 5.99 -11.86 -19.19
N ALA A 303 6.01 -12.66 -18.12
CA ALA A 303 5.42 -14.00 -18.08
C ALA A 303 4.89 -14.22 -16.67
N GLU A 304 3.55 -14.16 -16.53
CA GLU A 304 2.86 -14.35 -15.26
C GLU A 304 2.25 -15.74 -15.19
N LEU A 305 2.57 -16.50 -14.16
CA LEU A 305 2.01 -17.83 -13.91
C LEU A 305 0.67 -17.72 -13.19
N LEU A 306 -0.27 -18.59 -13.60
CA LEU A 306 -1.51 -18.89 -12.91
C LEU A 306 -1.66 -20.41 -12.81
N ASP A 307 -1.83 -20.95 -11.61
CA ASP A 307 -2.09 -22.37 -11.40
C ASP A 307 -3.55 -22.77 -11.67
N ALA A 308 -3.85 -24.06 -11.54
CA ALA A 308 -5.19 -24.60 -11.78
C ALA A 308 -6.25 -23.95 -10.87
N ALA A 309 -5.92 -23.72 -9.59
CA ALA A 309 -6.83 -23.10 -8.64
C ALA A 309 -7.14 -21.63 -9.05
N SER A 310 -6.12 -20.89 -9.47
CA SER A 310 -6.26 -19.53 -10.02
C SER A 310 -7.16 -19.49 -11.25
N LEU A 311 -6.99 -20.44 -12.18
CA LEU A 311 -7.82 -20.52 -13.39
C LEU A 311 -9.28 -20.82 -13.05
N ARG A 312 -9.56 -21.70 -12.08
CA ARG A 312 -10.94 -21.96 -11.61
C ARG A 312 -11.58 -20.73 -10.98
N VAL A 313 -10.81 -19.95 -10.21
CA VAL A 313 -11.29 -18.68 -9.66
C VAL A 313 -11.60 -17.70 -10.78
N ALA A 314 -10.70 -17.58 -11.76
CA ALA A 314 -10.91 -16.72 -12.93
C ALA A 314 -12.15 -17.14 -13.77
N GLN A 315 -12.45 -18.43 -13.86
CA GLN A 315 -13.66 -18.94 -14.54
C GLN A 315 -14.97 -18.52 -13.89
N ARG A 316 -14.96 -18.21 -12.58
CA ARG A 316 -16.14 -17.77 -11.83
C ARG A 316 -16.37 -16.25 -11.90
N SER A 317 -15.47 -15.50 -12.55
CA SER A 317 -15.64 -14.07 -12.78
C SER A 317 -16.90 -13.79 -13.61
N PRO A 318 -17.61 -12.65 -13.40
CA PRO A 318 -18.79 -12.28 -14.20
C PRO A 318 -18.53 -12.20 -15.72
N ASP A 319 -17.29 -11.92 -16.14
CA ASP A 319 -16.86 -11.93 -17.54
C ASP A 319 -15.57 -12.74 -17.70
N PRO A 320 -15.64 -14.08 -17.79
CA PRO A 320 -14.46 -14.91 -17.98
C PRO A 320 -13.93 -14.76 -19.40
N VAL A 321 -12.60 -14.71 -19.53
CA VAL A 321 -11.92 -14.61 -20.83
C VAL A 321 -12.20 -15.85 -21.68
N ASP A 322 -12.30 -15.66 -23.01
CA ASP A 322 -12.75 -16.73 -23.93
C ASP A 322 -11.89 -18.00 -23.85
N ALA A 323 -10.57 -17.87 -23.63
CA ALA A 323 -9.65 -18.99 -23.49
C ALA A 323 -10.00 -19.93 -22.31
N LEU A 324 -10.74 -19.46 -21.31
CA LEU A 324 -11.18 -20.25 -20.16
C LEU A 324 -12.63 -20.72 -20.30
N ARG A 325 -13.39 -20.23 -21.28
CA ARG A 325 -14.79 -20.62 -21.48
C ARG A 325 -14.86 -22.05 -22.01
N GLY A 326 -15.56 -22.93 -21.28
CA GLY A 326 -15.71 -24.34 -21.65
C GLY A 326 -14.49 -25.22 -21.37
N LEU A 327 -13.38 -24.67 -20.88
CA LEU A 327 -12.24 -25.46 -20.42
C LEU A 327 -12.58 -26.14 -19.08
N ARG A 328 -12.43 -27.46 -19.00
CA ARG A 328 -12.47 -28.17 -17.72
C ARG A 328 -11.11 -28.12 -17.06
N VAL A 329 -10.94 -27.23 -16.06
CA VAL A 329 -9.65 -27.03 -15.39
C VAL A 329 -9.36 -28.16 -14.39
N GLU A 330 -8.54 -29.12 -14.81
CA GLU A 330 -8.00 -30.20 -13.97
C GLU A 330 -6.63 -29.82 -13.37
N GLN A 331 -5.51 -30.14 -14.04
CA GLN A 331 -4.16 -29.75 -13.58
C GLN A 331 -3.53 -28.59 -14.36
N HIS A 332 -4.27 -27.97 -15.29
CA HIS A 332 -3.76 -26.93 -16.17
C HIS A 332 -3.10 -25.77 -15.43
N ALA A 333 -2.09 -25.18 -16.06
CA ALA A 333 -1.53 -23.88 -15.68
C ALA A 333 -1.64 -22.92 -16.86
N ALA A 334 -1.51 -21.62 -16.62
CA ALA A 334 -1.45 -20.63 -17.68
C ALA A 334 -0.29 -19.66 -17.50
N LEU A 335 0.25 -19.19 -18.62
CA LEU A 335 1.17 -18.07 -18.68
C LEU A 335 0.49 -16.89 -19.38
N LEU A 336 0.33 -15.76 -18.68
CA LEU A 336 0.02 -14.49 -19.31
C LEU A 336 1.34 -13.85 -19.75
N VAL A 337 1.58 -13.86 -21.07
CA VAL A 337 2.82 -13.34 -21.66
C VAL A 337 2.59 -12.03 -22.39
N GLU A 338 3.53 -11.10 -22.28
CA GLU A 338 3.46 -9.82 -23.00
C GLU A 338 4.78 -9.50 -23.71
N PHE A 339 4.65 -9.10 -24.96
CA PHE A 339 5.69 -8.48 -25.77
C PHE A 339 5.36 -7.00 -25.88
N ALA A 340 6.35 -6.12 -25.68
CA ALA A 340 6.16 -4.69 -25.79
C ALA A 340 7.39 -4.02 -26.40
N GLU A 341 7.16 -3.04 -27.27
CA GLU A 341 8.20 -2.34 -28.04
C GLU A 341 7.83 -0.86 -28.22
N ASP A 342 8.83 -0.05 -28.59
CA ASP A 342 8.68 1.39 -28.82
C ASP A 342 7.89 1.73 -30.10
N SER A 343 7.83 0.81 -31.07
CA SER A 343 7.11 1.01 -32.33
C SER A 343 6.32 -0.23 -32.74
N ALA A 344 5.24 -0.02 -33.50
CA ALA A 344 4.44 -1.10 -34.06
C ALA A 344 5.25 -2.03 -34.98
N ALA A 345 6.22 -1.50 -35.73
CA ALA A 345 7.08 -2.28 -36.62
C ALA A 345 8.01 -3.22 -35.85
N LEU A 346 8.61 -2.75 -34.75
CA LEU A 346 9.42 -3.61 -33.88
C LEU A 346 8.58 -4.68 -33.20
N LEU A 347 7.36 -4.35 -32.78
CA LEU A 347 6.42 -5.34 -32.24
C LEU A 347 6.05 -6.38 -33.30
N ASP A 348 5.83 -5.99 -34.56
CA ASP A 348 5.60 -6.92 -35.68
C ASP A 348 6.75 -7.90 -35.84
N GLU A 349 7.97 -7.39 -35.92
CA GLU A 349 9.18 -8.19 -36.05
C GLU A 349 9.30 -9.18 -34.87
N ARG A 350 9.16 -8.68 -33.65
CA ARG A 350 9.28 -9.47 -32.43
C ARG A 350 8.25 -10.58 -32.34
N THR A 351 6.98 -10.26 -32.60
CA THR A 351 5.89 -11.24 -32.52
C THR A 351 5.96 -12.28 -33.64
N LYS A 352 6.36 -11.89 -34.87
CA LYS A 352 6.62 -12.85 -35.97
C LYS A 352 7.77 -13.79 -35.65
N ALA A 353 8.85 -13.28 -35.05
CA ALA A 353 9.98 -14.10 -34.63
C ALA A 353 9.63 -15.09 -33.51
N ALA A 354 8.71 -14.71 -32.61
CA ALA A 354 8.23 -15.59 -31.54
C ALA A 354 7.23 -16.67 -32.00
N GLN A 355 6.52 -16.45 -33.11
CA GLN A 355 5.44 -17.32 -33.57
C GLN A 355 5.83 -18.81 -33.70
N PRO A 356 6.96 -19.19 -34.34
CA PRO A 356 7.32 -20.60 -34.49
C PRO A 356 7.59 -21.33 -33.17
N MET A 357 7.95 -20.59 -32.11
CA MET A 357 8.10 -21.15 -30.77
C MET A 357 6.74 -21.27 -30.08
N LEU A 358 5.88 -20.26 -30.20
CA LEU A 358 4.50 -20.30 -29.67
C LEU A 358 3.70 -21.47 -30.26
N ASP A 359 3.85 -21.73 -31.57
CA ASP A 359 3.16 -22.84 -32.26
C ASP A 359 3.63 -24.24 -31.80
N ARG A 360 4.81 -24.33 -31.19
CA ARG A 360 5.37 -25.59 -30.67
C ARG A 360 5.02 -25.86 -29.22
N LEU A 361 4.43 -24.90 -28.52
CA LEU A 361 4.02 -25.10 -27.14
C LEU A 361 2.91 -26.16 -27.06
N PRO A 362 2.90 -27.02 -26.03
CA PRO A 362 1.85 -28.02 -25.83
C PRO A 362 0.55 -27.36 -25.32
N ALA A 363 0.12 -26.24 -25.91
CA ALA A 363 -0.96 -25.43 -25.41
C ALA A 363 -2.33 -26.11 -25.55
N VAL A 364 -3.15 -25.97 -24.52
CA VAL A 364 -4.55 -26.38 -24.50
C VAL A 364 -5.39 -25.19 -24.96
N GLY A 365 -5.44 -24.99 -26.28
CA GLY A 365 -6.15 -23.89 -26.92
C GLY A 365 -5.24 -22.97 -27.73
N PRO A 366 -5.68 -21.75 -28.05
CA PRO A 366 -4.94 -20.84 -28.93
C PRO A 366 -3.69 -20.25 -28.25
N THR A 367 -2.61 -20.13 -29.01
CA THR A 367 -1.34 -19.49 -28.59
C THR A 367 -1.16 -18.07 -29.15
N ALA A 368 -2.21 -17.52 -29.76
CA ALA A 368 -2.17 -16.24 -30.45
C ALA A 368 -1.93 -15.06 -29.50
N LEU A 369 -1.08 -14.12 -29.92
CA LEU A 369 -0.88 -12.85 -29.24
C LEU A 369 -1.89 -11.81 -29.74
N VAL A 370 -2.59 -11.15 -28.82
CA VAL A 370 -3.62 -10.15 -29.13
C VAL A 370 -3.08 -8.74 -28.92
N ARG A 371 -3.37 -7.84 -29.85
CA ARG A 371 -2.94 -6.43 -29.82
C ARG A 371 -4.04 -5.46 -29.44
N ASP A 372 -5.30 -5.86 -29.62
CA ASP A 372 -6.45 -5.02 -29.30
C ASP A 372 -6.36 -4.56 -27.83
N PRO A 373 -6.31 -3.24 -27.56
CA PRO A 373 -6.13 -2.73 -26.21
C PRO A 373 -7.23 -3.17 -25.24
N ALA A 374 -8.47 -3.35 -25.70
CA ALA A 374 -9.58 -3.76 -24.85
C ALA A 374 -9.45 -5.24 -24.47
N VAL A 375 -9.13 -6.13 -25.40
CA VAL A 375 -8.87 -7.56 -25.10
C VAL A 375 -7.66 -7.71 -24.18
N ARG A 376 -6.56 -7.01 -24.47
CA ARG A 376 -5.37 -7.01 -23.59
C ARG A 376 -5.71 -6.55 -22.18
N ALA A 377 -6.49 -5.47 -22.05
CA ALA A 377 -6.93 -4.97 -20.75
C ALA A 377 -7.75 -6.01 -19.98
N ARG A 378 -8.62 -6.80 -20.65
CA ARG A 378 -9.34 -7.90 -20.00
C ARG A 378 -8.42 -9.01 -19.51
N LEU A 379 -7.42 -9.41 -20.31
CA LEU A 379 -6.43 -10.42 -19.91
C LEU A 379 -5.62 -9.95 -18.68
N TRP A 380 -5.16 -8.70 -18.70
CA TRP A 380 -4.46 -8.12 -17.55
C TRP A 380 -5.38 -7.92 -16.34
N HIS A 381 -6.65 -7.59 -16.57
CA HIS A 381 -7.64 -7.49 -15.50
C HIS A 381 -7.86 -8.83 -14.80
N LEU A 382 -7.89 -9.95 -15.55
CA LEU A 382 -7.93 -11.29 -14.97
C LEU A 382 -6.74 -11.53 -14.03
N ARG A 383 -5.51 -11.27 -14.49
CA ARG A 383 -4.31 -11.49 -13.67
C ARG A 383 -4.23 -10.54 -12.46
N LYS A 384 -4.53 -9.26 -12.63
CA LYS A 384 -4.52 -8.26 -11.54
C LYS A 384 -5.68 -8.45 -10.55
N GLY A 385 -6.82 -8.92 -11.04
CA GLY A 385 -8.02 -9.22 -10.26
C GLY A 385 -7.98 -10.57 -9.55
N LEU A 386 -6.96 -11.41 -9.78
CA LEU A 386 -6.87 -12.71 -9.12
C LEU A 386 -6.77 -12.58 -7.59
N TYR A 387 -5.89 -11.69 -7.10
CA TYR A 387 -5.79 -11.38 -5.67
C TYR A 387 -7.16 -11.05 -5.09
N THR A 388 -7.87 -10.14 -5.76
CA THR A 388 -9.22 -9.71 -5.38
C THR A 388 -10.21 -10.87 -5.33
N ALA A 389 -10.23 -11.71 -6.36
CA ALA A 389 -11.23 -12.76 -6.50
C ALA A 389 -11.04 -13.83 -5.42
N VAL A 390 -9.79 -14.21 -5.14
CA VAL A 390 -9.46 -15.17 -4.07
C VAL A 390 -9.74 -14.56 -2.70
N ALA A 391 -9.27 -13.32 -2.48
CA ALA A 391 -9.54 -12.59 -1.25
C ALA A 391 -11.04 -12.43 -0.98
N GLY A 392 -11.84 -12.10 -1.99
CA GLY A 392 -13.29 -11.93 -1.87
C GLY A 392 -14.05 -13.24 -1.68
N ALA A 393 -13.54 -14.36 -2.21
CA ALA A 393 -14.14 -15.69 -2.06
C ALA A 393 -13.80 -16.38 -0.72
N ARG A 394 -12.88 -15.81 0.06
CA ARG A 394 -12.48 -16.35 1.37
C ARG A 394 -13.68 -16.41 2.33
N ARG A 395 -13.63 -17.32 3.29
CA ARG A 395 -14.59 -17.38 4.39
C ARG A 395 -14.55 -16.05 5.18
N PRO A 396 -15.68 -15.38 5.44
CA PRO A 396 -15.74 -14.26 6.38
C PRO A 396 -15.09 -14.63 7.73
N GLY A 397 -14.56 -13.63 8.43
CA GLY A 397 -13.83 -13.87 9.68
C GLY A 397 -12.35 -14.28 9.52
N THR A 398 -11.86 -14.45 8.29
CA THR A 398 -10.47 -14.88 8.03
C THR A 398 -9.63 -13.77 7.38
N THR A 399 -8.32 -13.87 7.56
CA THR A 399 -7.31 -13.04 6.89
C THR A 399 -6.84 -13.73 5.60
N ALA A 400 -6.73 -12.94 4.53
CA ALA A 400 -6.06 -13.36 3.29
C ALA A 400 -4.56 -13.04 3.39
N LEU A 401 -3.74 -14.05 3.63
CA LEU A 401 -2.28 -13.93 3.71
C LEU A 401 -1.70 -14.09 2.31
N LEU A 402 -1.13 -13.02 1.75
CA LEU A 402 -0.41 -13.06 0.49
C LEU A 402 1.08 -13.16 0.77
N GLU A 403 1.63 -14.35 0.59
CA GLU A 403 3.07 -14.60 0.72
C GLU A 403 3.76 -14.52 -0.64
N ASP A 404 5.06 -14.25 -0.61
CA ASP A 404 5.90 -14.07 -1.78
C ASP A 404 7.29 -14.66 -1.55
N ILE A 405 7.75 -15.48 -2.48
CA ILE A 405 9.08 -16.10 -2.46
C ILE A 405 9.72 -15.95 -3.84
N ALA A 406 11.04 -16.13 -3.94
CA ALA A 406 11.69 -16.33 -5.23
C ALA A 406 12.63 -17.54 -5.19
N VAL A 407 12.71 -18.28 -6.28
CA VAL A 407 13.64 -19.40 -6.46
C VAL A 407 14.33 -19.29 -7.82
N PRO A 408 15.50 -19.91 -8.01
CA PRO A 408 16.09 -20.07 -9.34
C PRO A 408 15.08 -20.70 -10.30
N MET A 409 15.02 -20.23 -11.54
CA MET A 409 14.01 -20.61 -12.52
C MET A 409 13.99 -22.13 -12.77
N GLU A 410 15.15 -22.77 -12.78
CA GLU A 410 15.33 -24.20 -12.94
C GLU A 410 14.78 -25.04 -11.76
N ARG A 411 14.40 -24.40 -10.65
CA ARG A 411 13.77 -25.04 -9.48
C ARG A 411 12.27 -24.76 -9.37
N LEU A 412 11.72 -23.89 -10.23
CA LEU A 412 10.37 -23.34 -10.10
C LEU A 412 9.29 -24.43 -10.03
N THR A 413 9.31 -25.42 -10.93
CA THR A 413 8.34 -26.53 -10.96
C THR A 413 8.31 -27.28 -9.64
N ARG A 414 9.48 -27.73 -9.19
CA ARG A 414 9.63 -28.53 -7.97
C ARG A 414 9.16 -27.75 -6.74
N THR A 415 9.44 -26.46 -6.69
CA THR A 415 8.97 -25.58 -5.60
C THR A 415 7.45 -25.44 -5.63
N CYS A 416 6.83 -25.23 -6.80
CA CYS A 416 5.37 -25.19 -6.92
C CYS A 416 4.70 -26.50 -6.49
N ASP A 417 5.24 -27.65 -6.89
CA ASP A 417 4.74 -28.97 -6.48
C ASP A 417 4.90 -29.17 -4.96
N GLY A 418 6.05 -28.76 -4.41
CA GLY A 418 6.31 -28.80 -2.97
C GLY A 418 5.34 -27.94 -2.16
N LEU A 419 5.05 -26.72 -2.64
CA LEU A 419 4.06 -25.82 -2.05
C LEU A 419 2.65 -26.42 -2.11
N THR A 420 2.27 -26.98 -3.26
CA THR A 420 0.97 -27.66 -3.43
C THR A 420 0.83 -28.80 -2.41
N GLY A 421 1.87 -29.63 -2.26
CA GLY A 421 1.88 -30.68 -1.25
C GLY A 421 1.84 -30.16 0.19
N LEU A 422 2.41 -28.97 0.48
CA LEU A 422 2.27 -28.31 1.78
C LEU A 422 0.84 -27.82 2.02
N PHE A 423 0.18 -27.24 1.01
CA PHE A 423 -1.22 -26.83 1.12
C PHE A 423 -2.10 -28.02 1.48
N ASP A 424 -1.93 -29.15 0.81
CA ASP A 424 -2.69 -30.37 1.10
C ASP A 424 -2.44 -30.89 2.52
N ARG A 425 -1.17 -31.01 2.93
CA ARG A 425 -0.79 -31.51 4.27
C ARG A 425 -1.31 -30.64 5.41
N HIS A 426 -1.38 -29.32 5.20
CA HIS A 426 -1.80 -28.37 6.21
C HIS A 426 -3.26 -27.91 6.05
N GLY A 427 -4.01 -28.44 5.08
CA GLY A 427 -5.43 -28.16 4.89
C GLY A 427 -5.77 -26.79 4.31
N TYR A 428 -4.91 -26.25 3.44
CA TYR A 428 -5.14 -25.02 2.66
C TYR A 428 -5.62 -25.32 1.24
N GLN A 429 -6.74 -26.03 1.11
CA GLN A 429 -7.25 -26.50 -0.19
C GLN A 429 -7.66 -25.38 -1.16
N ASP A 430 -7.97 -24.19 -0.63
CA ASP A 430 -8.33 -23.01 -1.41
C ASP A 430 -7.11 -22.12 -1.74
N ALA A 431 -5.89 -22.57 -1.42
CA ALA A 431 -4.68 -21.83 -1.76
C ALA A 431 -4.49 -21.78 -3.28
N VAL A 432 -3.96 -20.65 -3.74
CA VAL A 432 -3.62 -20.44 -5.15
C VAL A 432 -2.14 -20.08 -5.26
N ILE A 433 -1.52 -20.47 -6.37
CA ILE A 433 -0.18 -20.03 -6.77
C ILE A 433 -0.29 -19.17 -8.03
N PHE A 434 0.31 -17.98 -8.00
CA PHE A 434 0.46 -17.10 -9.15
C PHE A 434 1.71 -16.24 -9.00
N GLY A 435 2.29 -15.72 -10.08
CA GLY A 435 3.37 -14.74 -9.92
C GLY A 435 4.24 -14.46 -11.12
N HIS A 436 5.29 -13.69 -10.87
CA HIS A 436 6.26 -13.20 -11.84
C HIS A 436 7.25 -14.32 -12.22
N ALA A 437 6.75 -15.30 -12.97
CA ALA A 437 7.50 -16.50 -13.31
C ALA A 437 8.79 -16.20 -14.08
N ARG A 438 8.81 -15.11 -14.84
CA ARG A 438 10.03 -14.55 -15.47
C ARG A 438 11.20 -14.40 -14.49
N ASP A 439 10.92 -13.98 -13.26
CA ASP A 439 11.92 -13.69 -12.23
C ASP A 439 12.02 -14.81 -11.18
N GLY A 440 11.39 -15.97 -11.43
CA GLY A 440 11.31 -17.06 -10.46
C GLY A 440 10.54 -16.70 -9.18
N ASN A 441 9.76 -15.61 -9.22
CA ASN A 441 9.04 -15.09 -8.06
C ASN A 441 7.59 -15.60 -8.07
N LEU A 442 7.25 -16.34 -7.02
CA LEU A 442 5.94 -16.92 -6.78
C LEU A 442 5.23 -16.15 -5.66
N HIS A 443 3.93 -15.96 -5.83
CA HIS A 443 3.03 -15.60 -4.76
C HIS A 443 2.07 -16.74 -4.51
N PHE A 444 1.66 -16.89 -3.26
CA PHE A 444 0.57 -17.77 -2.90
C PHE A 444 -0.30 -17.14 -1.83
N MET A 445 -1.57 -17.54 -1.81
CA MET A 445 -2.54 -16.99 -0.86
C MET A 445 -3.04 -18.07 0.10
N LEU A 446 -2.96 -17.78 1.40
CA LEU A 446 -3.57 -18.60 2.44
C LEU A 446 -4.78 -17.87 3.03
N THR A 447 -5.83 -18.63 3.31
CA THR A 447 -6.97 -18.15 4.10
C THR A 447 -6.81 -18.64 5.54
N GLN A 448 -6.57 -17.72 6.47
CA GLN A 448 -6.15 -18.08 7.83
C GLN A 448 -6.91 -17.24 8.88
N ALA A 449 -7.44 -17.92 9.90
CA ALA A 449 -7.90 -17.28 11.13
C ALA A 449 -6.87 -17.49 12.25
N PHE A 450 -6.92 -16.66 13.28
CA PHE A 450 -5.98 -16.71 14.40
C PHE A 450 -6.71 -16.69 15.75
N ASP A 451 -7.98 -17.12 15.75
CA ASP A 451 -8.85 -17.05 16.92
C ASP A 451 -8.60 -18.22 17.88
N THR A 452 -8.02 -19.33 17.37
CA THR A 452 -7.69 -20.50 18.17
C THR A 452 -6.18 -20.82 18.18
N PRO A 453 -5.65 -21.43 19.27
CA PRO A 453 -4.28 -21.91 19.31
C PRO A 453 -3.94 -22.92 18.20
N ALA A 454 -4.88 -23.82 17.88
CA ALA A 454 -4.68 -24.85 16.85
C ALA A 454 -4.48 -24.24 15.45
N GLU A 455 -5.21 -23.18 15.12
CA GLU A 455 -5.04 -22.45 13.86
C GLU A 455 -3.67 -21.77 13.79
N THR A 456 -3.23 -21.15 14.88
CA THR A 456 -1.92 -20.51 14.97
C THR A 456 -0.79 -21.54 14.84
N GLU A 457 -0.91 -22.70 15.49
CA GLU A 457 0.06 -23.79 15.39
C GLU A 457 0.12 -24.38 13.98
N ARG A 458 -1.03 -24.51 13.29
CA ARG A 458 -1.08 -24.94 11.90
C ARG A 458 -0.32 -23.99 10.98
N TYR A 459 -0.49 -22.68 11.17
CA TYR A 459 0.26 -21.66 10.43
C TYR A 459 1.75 -21.71 10.72
N ALA A 460 2.15 -21.90 11.98
CA ALA A 460 3.55 -22.05 12.37
C ALA A 460 4.22 -23.24 11.66
N ARG A 461 3.61 -24.43 11.73
CA ARG A 461 4.15 -25.64 11.07
C ARG A 461 4.22 -25.50 9.55
N PHE A 462 3.22 -24.85 8.92
CA PHE A 462 3.26 -24.58 7.50
C PHE A 462 4.41 -23.63 7.14
N THR A 463 4.58 -22.56 7.91
CA THR A 463 5.62 -21.53 7.68
C THR A 463 7.00 -22.15 7.77
N ASP A 464 7.30 -22.94 8.81
CA ASP A 464 8.59 -23.62 8.94
C ASP A 464 8.90 -24.56 7.75
N ALA A 465 7.92 -25.36 7.35
CA ALA A 465 8.10 -26.29 6.24
C ALA A 465 8.21 -25.58 4.87
N MET A 466 7.55 -24.43 4.70
CA MET A 466 7.72 -23.56 3.54
C MET A 466 9.12 -22.95 3.52
N VAL A 467 9.62 -22.48 4.68
CA VAL A 467 10.98 -21.94 4.80
C VAL A 467 12.02 -22.98 4.38
N ASP A 468 11.91 -24.23 4.87
CA ASP A 468 12.82 -25.31 4.47
C ASP A 468 12.77 -25.57 2.96
N LEU A 469 11.56 -25.68 2.39
CA LEU A 469 11.37 -25.89 0.95
C LEU A 469 12.06 -24.82 0.09
N VAL A 470 11.98 -23.55 0.49
CA VAL A 470 12.53 -22.43 -0.27
C VAL A 470 14.05 -22.33 -0.11
N LEU A 471 14.56 -22.49 1.11
CA LEU A 471 16.00 -22.45 1.37
C LEU A 471 16.73 -23.63 0.71
N ASP A 472 16.15 -24.83 0.72
CA ASP A 472 16.67 -26.01 0.02
C ASP A 472 16.71 -25.82 -1.50
N ALA A 473 15.79 -25.02 -2.06
CA ALA A 473 15.80 -24.62 -3.46
C ALA A 473 16.83 -23.52 -3.78
N GLY A 474 17.53 -22.99 -2.77
CA GLY A 474 18.47 -21.87 -2.90
C GLY A 474 17.79 -20.52 -3.13
N GLY A 475 16.50 -20.40 -2.77
CA GLY A 475 15.67 -19.22 -2.98
C GLY A 475 15.73 -18.16 -1.88
N THR A 476 14.81 -17.22 -1.96
CA THR A 476 14.59 -16.10 -1.03
C THR A 476 13.19 -16.20 -0.41
N LEU A 477 13.10 -15.99 0.90
CA LEU A 477 11.85 -16.10 1.66
C LEU A 477 10.92 -14.90 1.47
N LYS A 478 11.45 -13.78 0.96
CA LYS A 478 10.71 -12.58 0.56
C LYS A 478 11.32 -11.97 -0.68
N ALA A 479 10.48 -11.77 -1.69
CA ALA A 479 10.91 -11.28 -2.99
C ALA A 479 10.65 -9.78 -3.17
N GLU A 480 9.48 -9.29 -2.72
CA GLU A 480 9.01 -7.92 -2.98
C GLU A 480 8.25 -7.27 -1.81
N HIS A 481 7.65 -8.05 -0.92
CA HIS A 481 6.73 -7.52 0.11
C HIS A 481 7.43 -7.07 1.41
N GLY A 482 8.76 -7.15 1.46
CA GLY A 482 9.55 -6.90 2.66
C GLY A 482 9.56 -8.08 3.63
N THR A 483 10.62 -8.15 4.44
CA THR A 483 10.78 -9.10 5.55
C THR A 483 9.69 -8.92 6.58
N GLY A 484 9.43 -7.66 6.95
CA GLY A 484 8.53 -7.27 8.02
C GLY A 484 8.81 -8.02 9.31
N ARG A 485 7.72 -8.36 10.01
CA ARG A 485 7.68 -9.22 11.18
C ARG A 485 7.43 -10.68 10.79
N ALA A 486 6.82 -10.89 9.62
CA ALA A 486 6.49 -12.20 9.09
C ALA A 486 7.71 -13.10 8.93
N MET A 487 8.81 -12.56 8.42
CA MET A 487 10.01 -13.35 8.14
C MET A 487 11.24 -12.92 8.94
N ALA A 488 11.12 -11.95 9.86
CA ALA A 488 12.24 -11.48 10.69
C ALA A 488 12.96 -12.62 11.43
N PRO A 489 12.27 -13.59 12.08
CA PRO A 489 12.94 -14.69 12.78
C PRO A 489 13.75 -15.63 11.87
N PHE A 490 13.52 -15.57 10.55
CA PHE A 490 14.13 -16.48 9.58
C PHE A 490 15.29 -15.82 8.79
N VAL A 491 15.58 -14.54 9.01
CA VAL A 491 16.68 -13.84 8.32
C VAL A 491 18.01 -14.56 8.56
N ARG A 492 18.30 -14.96 9.80
CA ARG A 492 19.50 -15.70 10.15
C ARG A 492 19.61 -17.05 9.41
N ARG A 493 18.49 -17.75 9.19
CA ARG A 493 18.47 -19.02 8.43
C ARG A 493 18.83 -18.82 6.96
N GLN A 494 18.44 -17.71 6.34
CA GLN A 494 18.77 -17.43 4.93
C GLN A 494 20.22 -16.96 4.75
N TYR A 495 20.72 -16.11 5.64
CA TYR A 495 22.01 -15.44 5.49
C TYR A 495 23.18 -16.12 6.22
N GLY A 496 22.87 -16.97 7.21
CA GLY A 496 23.86 -17.50 8.14
C GLY A 496 24.33 -16.47 9.17
N ASP A 497 25.15 -16.93 10.10
CA ASP A 497 25.57 -16.15 11.28
C ASP A 497 26.35 -14.89 10.91
N GLU A 498 27.33 -15.01 10.00
CA GLU A 498 28.22 -13.91 9.64
C GLU A 498 27.48 -12.69 9.07
N LEU A 499 26.62 -12.91 8.07
CA LEU A 499 25.89 -11.83 7.41
C LEU A 499 24.74 -11.31 8.29
N TYR A 500 24.13 -12.16 9.11
CA TYR A 500 23.16 -11.70 10.11
C TYR A 500 23.82 -10.80 11.16
N ASP A 501 25.03 -11.13 11.63
CA ASP A 501 25.78 -10.28 12.56
C ASP A 501 26.17 -8.93 11.94
N VAL A 502 26.50 -8.90 10.65
CA VAL A 502 26.69 -7.64 9.89
C VAL A 502 25.42 -6.79 9.93
N MET A 503 24.24 -7.38 9.70
CA MET A 503 22.96 -6.67 9.77
C MET A 503 22.67 -6.14 11.18
N ARG A 504 22.96 -6.93 12.22
CA ARG A 504 22.80 -6.50 13.62
C ARG A 504 23.72 -5.34 13.98
N GLU A 505 24.98 -5.38 13.54
CA GLU A 505 25.92 -4.27 13.75
C GLU A 505 25.47 -3.02 13.00
N LEU A 506 25.03 -3.16 11.75
CA LEU A 506 24.46 -2.05 10.98
C LEU A 506 23.28 -1.40 11.72
N LYS A 507 22.32 -2.20 12.19
CA LYS A 507 21.17 -1.69 12.96
C LYS A 507 21.63 -0.93 14.21
N ARG A 508 22.60 -1.45 14.96
CA ARG A 508 23.15 -0.78 16.15
C ARG A 508 23.88 0.51 15.82
N LEU A 509 24.57 0.59 14.68
CA LEU A 509 25.26 1.80 14.24
C LEU A 509 24.28 2.90 13.84
N CYS A 510 23.21 2.56 13.14
CA CYS A 510 22.20 3.54 12.71
C CYS A 510 21.27 3.95 13.86
N ASP A 511 20.89 3.00 14.72
CA ASP A 511 19.92 3.20 15.80
C ASP A 511 20.42 2.56 17.11
N PRO A 512 21.41 3.19 17.78
CA PRO A 512 22.04 2.64 18.99
C PRO A 512 21.10 2.52 20.17
N HIS A 513 19.95 3.20 20.14
CA HIS A 513 18.94 3.17 21.18
C HIS A 513 17.76 2.24 20.87
N GLY A 514 17.74 1.59 19.70
CA GLY A 514 16.70 0.64 19.30
C GLY A 514 15.30 1.27 19.17
N VAL A 515 15.22 2.55 18.81
CA VAL A 515 13.95 3.30 18.72
C VAL A 515 13.18 2.94 17.45
N LEU A 516 13.86 2.74 16.33
CA LEU A 516 13.21 2.59 15.03
C LEU A 516 12.67 1.17 14.82
N ASN A 517 11.35 1.05 14.85
CA ASN A 517 10.53 -0.09 14.44
C ASN A 517 11.07 -1.46 14.91
N PRO A 518 11.24 -1.69 16.23
CA PRO A 518 11.81 -2.93 16.76
C PRO A 518 10.99 -4.17 16.38
N GLY A 519 11.68 -5.29 16.20
CA GLY A 519 11.11 -6.58 15.76
C GLY A 519 10.74 -6.64 14.28
N VAL A 520 11.09 -5.62 13.49
CA VAL A 520 11.05 -5.64 12.02
C VAL A 520 12.47 -5.91 11.52
N LEU A 521 12.62 -6.81 10.54
CA LEU A 521 13.87 -7.30 9.95
C LEU A 521 14.79 -8.08 10.90
N ILE A 522 15.11 -7.52 12.07
CA ILE A 522 16.01 -8.11 13.05
C ILE A 522 15.21 -8.56 14.26
N GLU A 523 15.13 -9.87 14.46
CA GLU A 523 14.42 -10.50 15.56
C GLU A 523 15.07 -11.84 15.90
N ASP A 524 15.39 -12.04 17.17
CA ASP A 524 16.01 -13.26 17.68
C ASP A 524 14.97 -14.24 18.26
N ASP A 525 13.77 -13.77 18.60
CA ASP A 525 12.68 -14.65 19.04
C ASP A 525 12.11 -15.47 17.86
N PRO A 526 12.31 -16.81 17.82
CA PRO A 526 11.82 -17.65 16.74
C PRO A 526 10.30 -17.62 16.58
N ALA A 527 9.56 -17.29 17.65
CA ALA A 527 8.11 -17.27 17.66
C ALA A 527 7.50 -15.86 17.45
N ALA A 528 8.31 -14.83 17.18
CA ALA A 528 7.81 -13.45 17.11
C ALA A 528 6.74 -13.25 16.01
N HIS A 529 6.87 -13.94 14.88
CA HIS A 529 5.92 -13.92 13.75
C HIS A 529 4.54 -14.51 14.11
N LEU A 530 4.40 -15.14 15.28
CA LEU A 530 3.14 -15.71 15.79
C LEU A 530 2.47 -14.83 16.86
N ARG A 531 3.01 -13.64 17.11
CA ARG A 531 2.53 -12.71 18.14
C ARG A 531 1.77 -11.54 17.52
N ASN A 532 0.86 -10.95 18.30
CA ASN A 532 0.08 -9.77 17.91
C ASN A 532 -0.69 -9.97 16.59
N LEU A 533 -1.21 -11.18 16.38
CA LEU A 533 -2.04 -11.51 15.22
C LEU A 533 -3.46 -10.96 15.43
N LYS A 534 -4.02 -10.36 14.39
CA LYS A 534 -5.32 -9.70 14.42
C LYS A 534 -6.47 -10.71 14.31
N SER A 535 -7.51 -10.49 15.09
CA SER A 535 -8.83 -11.11 14.87
C SER A 535 -9.64 -10.24 13.92
N VAL A 536 -10.46 -10.87 13.08
CA VAL A 536 -11.27 -10.18 12.07
C VAL A 536 -12.74 -10.52 12.33
N PRO A 537 -13.45 -9.85 13.25
CA PRO A 537 -14.86 -10.14 13.47
C PRO A 537 -15.70 -9.74 12.26
N GLU A 538 -16.80 -10.47 12.06
CA GLU A 538 -17.87 -10.08 11.14
C GLU A 538 -18.67 -8.94 11.77
N VAL A 539 -18.98 -7.90 10.99
CA VAL A 539 -19.68 -6.70 11.47
C VAL A 539 -20.83 -6.26 10.58
N ASP A 540 -20.66 -6.35 9.27
CA ASP A 540 -21.71 -6.04 8.29
C ASP A 540 -21.37 -6.76 6.98
N PRO A 541 -22.27 -7.61 6.45
CA PRO A 541 -22.04 -8.34 5.21
C PRO A 541 -21.61 -7.45 4.02
N ALA A 542 -22.00 -6.17 4.02
CA ALA A 542 -21.60 -5.22 2.98
C ALA A 542 -20.11 -4.83 3.03
N VAL A 543 -19.40 -5.09 4.14
CA VAL A 543 -17.99 -4.75 4.34
C VAL A 543 -17.11 -5.92 4.78
N ASP A 544 -17.69 -7.07 5.16
CA ASP A 544 -16.92 -8.22 5.68
C ASP A 544 -15.92 -8.81 4.66
N ALA A 545 -16.16 -8.59 3.36
CA ALA A 545 -15.19 -8.89 2.31
C ALA A 545 -13.87 -8.09 2.42
N CYS A 546 -13.80 -7.05 3.27
CA CYS A 546 -12.62 -6.18 3.40
C CYS A 546 -11.41 -6.93 3.94
N VAL A 547 -10.31 -6.89 3.17
CA VAL A 547 -8.97 -7.41 3.54
C VAL A 547 -8.02 -6.33 4.07
N GLU A 548 -8.51 -5.14 4.39
CA GLU A 548 -7.72 -4.05 4.99
C GLU A 548 -6.52 -3.56 4.14
N CYS A 549 -6.55 -3.80 2.82
CA CYS A 549 -5.46 -3.47 1.89
C CYS A 549 -5.15 -1.96 1.71
N GLY A 550 -6.08 -1.07 2.07
CA GLY A 550 -5.88 0.38 1.99
C GLY A 550 -6.06 1.01 0.60
N TYR A 551 -6.44 0.24 -0.42
CA TYR A 551 -6.60 0.76 -1.80
C TYR A 551 -7.63 1.89 -1.93
N CYS A 552 -8.62 1.91 -1.03
CA CYS A 552 -9.68 2.90 -1.00
C CYS A 552 -9.29 4.22 -0.33
N GLU A 553 -8.15 4.29 0.39
CA GLU A 553 -7.77 5.49 1.13
C GLU A 553 -7.37 6.68 0.26
N PRO A 554 -6.54 6.53 -0.80
CA PRO A 554 -6.10 7.64 -1.63
C PRO A 554 -7.22 8.38 -2.37
N VAL A 555 -8.34 7.70 -2.63
CA VAL A 555 -9.48 8.26 -3.35
C VAL A 555 -10.52 8.89 -2.42
N CYS A 556 -10.35 8.76 -1.11
CA CYS A 556 -11.33 9.27 -0.15
C CYS A 556 -11.16 10.77 0.10
N PRO A 557 -12.21 11.59 -0.09
CA PRO A 557 -12.11 13.04 0.12
C PRO A 557 -11.76 13.46 1.55
N THR A 558 -12.02 12.61 2.54
CA THR A 558 -11.75 12.91 3.96
C THR A 558 -10.50 12.21 4.50
N ALA A 559 -9.64 11.67 3.64
CA ALA A 559 -8.46 10.92 4.06
C ALA A 559 -7.52 11.74 4.97
N ASP A 560 -7.40 13.05 4.72
CA ASP A 560 -6.58 13.96 5.53
C ASP A 560 -7.37 14.69 6.63
N ALA A 561 -8.70 14.47 6.73
CA ALA A 561 -9.57 15.19 7.66
C ALA A 561 -10.08 14.34 8.83
N THR A 562 -10.65 13.17 8.55
CA THR A 562 -11.25 12.28 9.58
C THR A 562 -10.81 10.84 9.37
N THR A 563 -11.66 10.00 8.78
CA THR A 563 -11.40 8.59 8.51
C THR A 563 -11.49 8.27 7.02
N THR A 564 -10.71 7.29 6.59
CA THR A 564 -10.77 6.64 5.27
C THR A 564 -11.77 5.49 5.27
N PRO A 565 -12.17 4.95 4.10
CA PRO A 565 -13.12 3.84 4.03
C PRO A 565 -12.61 2.59 4.76
N ARG A 566 -11.31 2.27 4.67
CA ARG A 566 -10.69 1.18 5.44
C ARG A 566 -10.78 1.45 6.94
N GLN A 567 -10.43 2.66 7.38
CA GLN A 567 -10.48 3.06 8.79
C GLN A 567 -11.90 2.93 9.36
N ARG A 568 -12.94 3.26 8.60
CA ARG A 568 -14.35 3.07 9.02
C ARG A 568 -14.69 1.60 9.26
N ILE A 569 -14.22 0.72 8.40
CA ILE A 569 -14.48 -0.72 8.52
C ILE A 569 -13.74 -1.29 9.74
N VAL A 570 -12.46 -0.97 9.91
CA VAL A 570 -11.70 -1.47 11.08
C VAL A 570 -12.23 -0.89 12.39
N LEU A 571 -12.71 0.36 12.42
CA LEU A 571 -13.35 0.92 13.61
C LEU A 571 -14.63 0.16 14.00
N GLN A 572 -15.45 -0.28 13.03
CA GLN A 572 -16.59 -1.16 13.32
C GLN A 572 -16.15 -2.50 13.93
N ARG A 573 -15.07 -3.10 13.38
CA ARG A 573 -14.50 -4.34 13.92
C ARG A 573 -13.99 -4.14 15.35
N GLU A 574 -13.37 -3.01 15.63
CA GLU A 574 -12.81 -2.71 16.94
C GLU A 574 -13.89 -2.38 17.98
N ILE A 575 -15.02 -1.78 17.56
CA ILE A 575 -16.23 -1.66 18.38
C ILE A 575 -16.77 -3.06 18.74
N ALA A 576 -16.84 -3.97 17.76
CA ALA A 576 -17.29 -5.34 17.99
C ALA A 576 -16.34 -6.13 18.92
N LEU A 577 -15.02 -5.97 18.75
CA LEU A 577 -14.01 -6.57 19.63
C LEU A 577 -14.11 -6.02 21.06
N ALA A 578 -14.26 -4.70 21.21
CA ALA A 578 -14.44 -4.07 22.53
C ALA A 578 -15.71 -4.60 23.22
N ALA A 579 -16.81 -4.73 22.48
CA ALA A 579 -18.05 -5.33 22.99
C ALA A 579 -17.87 -6.79 23.42
N ALA A 580 -17.22 -7.61 22.59
CA ALA A 580 -16.96 -9.02 22.91
C ALA A 580 -16.03 -9.19 24.13
N ALA A 581 -15.12 -8.24 24.36
CA ALA A 581 -14.23 -8.21 25.51
C ALA A 581 -14.87 -7.63 26.79
N GLY A 582 -16.08 -7.04 26.70
CA GLY A 582 -16.71 -6.32 27.81
C GLY A 582 -16.03 -4.98 28.14
N ASP A 583 -15.23 -4.43 27.23
CA ASP A 583 -14.52 -3.15 27.37
C ASP A 583 -15.43 -1.97 26.99
N GLU A 584 -16.32 -1.62 27.92
CA GLU A 584 -17.36 -0.62 27.71
C GLU A 584 -16.81 0.80 27.53
N GLU A 585 -15.70 1.13 28.19
CA GLU A 585 -15.04 2.43 28.06
C GLU A 585 -14.52 2.62 26.64
N ARG A 586 -13.77 1.63 26.12
CA ARG A 586 -13.26 1.65 24.75
C ARG A 586 -14.41 1.66 23.75
N ARG A 587 -15.43 0.83 23.94
CA ARG A 587 -16.59 0.75 23.04
C ARG A 587 -17.27 2.11 22.90
N ARG A 588 -17.58 2.79 24.01
CA ARG A 588 -18.20 4.12 24.00
C ARG A 588 -17.32 5.16 23.32
N ALA A 589 -16.04 5.21 23.66
CA ALA A 589 -15.11 6.16 23.05
C ALA A 589 -15.04 6.00 21.52
N LEU A 590 -15.10 4.76 21.02
CA LEU A 590 -15.14 4.48 19.59
C LEU A 590 -16.49 4.88 18.97
N GLU A 591 -17.62 4.50 19.58
CA GLU A 591 -18.96 4.80 19.07
C GLU A 591 -19.26 6.31 18.99
N ASP A 592 -18.87 7.05 20.02
CA ASP A 592 -19.08 8.50 20.12
C ASP A 592 -18.34 9.25 18.99
N ASP A 593 -17.08 8.91 18.73
CA ASP A 593 -16.31 9.50 17.62
C ASP A 593 -16.79 8.98 16.25
N TYR A 594 -17.16 7.70 16.15
CA TYR A 594 -17.59 7.07 14.89
C TYR A 594 -18.77 7.82 14.25
N ALA A 595 -19.64 8.42 15.08
CA ALA A 595 -20.78 9.18 14.59
C ALA A 595 -20.41 10.28 13.60
N TYR A 596 -19.48 11.15 13.97
CA TYR A 596 -19.01 12.21 13.09
C TYR A 596 -17.88 11.74 12.17
N ALA A 597 -16.85 11.11 12.73
CA ALA A 597 -15.59 10.85 12.05
C ALA A 597 -15.71 9.79 10.95
N ALA A 598 -16.69 8.89 11.03
CA ALA A 598 -16.95 7.88 10.02
C ALA A 598 -18.23 8.17 9.23
N VAL A 599 -19.35 8.36 9.93
CA VAL A 599 -20.67 8.43 9.29
C VAL A 599 -20.94 9.82 8.71
N ASP A 600 -20.87 10.90 9.49
CA ASP A 600 -21.32 12.22 9.02
C ASP A 600 -20.30 12.90 8.10
N SER A 601 -19.00 12.72 8.35
CA SER A 601 -17.94 13.28 7.50
C SER A 601 -17.79 12.58 6.13
N CYS A 602 -18.32 11.37 5.93
CA CYS A 602 -18.24 10.68 4.65
C CYS A 602 -18.83 11.51 3.48
N ALA A 603 -18.13 11.65 2.35
CA ALA A 603 -18.71 12.34 1.19
C ALA A 603 -19.90 11.59 0.56
N ALA A 604 -20.07 10.29 0.88
CA ALA A 604 -21.11 9.42 0.33
C ALA A 604 -21.12 9.36 -1.22
N ASP A 605 -19.97 9.62 -1.84
CA ASP A 605 -19.77 9.67 -3.29
C ASP A 605 -19.55 8.28 -3.93
N SER A 606 -19.32 7.25 -3.11
CA SER A 606 -19.02 5.89 -3.52
C SER A 606 -17.74 5.76 -4.39
N LEU A 607 -16.83 6.75 -4.39
CA LEU A 607 -15.55 6.67 -5.13
C LEU A 607 -14.68 5.50 -4.66
N CYS A 608 -14.82 5.12 -3.39
CA CYS A 608 -14.15 3.95 -2.82
C CYS A 608 -14.41 2.64 -3.58
N VAL A 609 -15.57 2.49 -4.24
CA VAL A 609 -15.91 1.30 -5.04
C VAL A 609 -14.97 1.14 -6.22
N THR A 610 -14.60 2.24 -6.87
CA THR A 610 -13.73 2.23 -8.05
C THR A 610 -12.29 1.82 -7.75
N ALA A 611 -11.87 1.98 -6.48
CA ALA A 611 -10.54 1.64 -6.02
C ALA A 611 -10.50 0.33 -5.23
N CYS A 612 -11.61 -0.06 -4.60
CA CYS A 612 -11.67 -1.26 -3.78
C CYS A 612 -11.53 -2.51 -4.66
N PRO A 613 -10.53 -3.38 -4.43
CA PRO A 613 -10.42 -4.62 -5.18
C PRO A 613 -11.72 -5.42 -5.06
N VAL A 614 -12.21 -5.66 -3.84
CA VAL A 614 -13.41 -6.46 -3.57
C VAL A 614 -14.72 -5.66 -3.67
N VAL A 615 -14.71 -4.51 -4.35
CA VAL A 615 -15.91 -3.75 -4.77
C VAL A 615 -16.82 -3.28 -3.60
N ILE A 616 -16.22 -2.97 -2.44
CA ILE A 616 -16.98 -2.49 -1.26
C ILE A 616 -17.41 -1.03 -1.46
N ASP A 617 -18.70 -0.76 -1.24
CA ASP A 617 -19.27 0.59 -1.21
C ASP A 617 -19.47 1.10 0.22
N THR A 618 -18.40 1.60 0.84
CA THR A 618 -18.51 2.25 2.15
C THR A 618 -19.39 3.51 2.08
N GLY A 619 -19.50 4.18 0.93
CA GLY A 619 -20.39 5.33 0.76
C GLY A 619 -21.85 4.95 0.93
N ALA A 620 -22.28 3.81 0.36
CA ALA A 620 -23.62 3.25 0.56
C ALA A 620 -23.86 2.84 2.01
N VAL A 621 -22.88 2.20 2.66
CA VAL A 621 -22.96 1.82 4.09
C VAL A 621 -23.15 3.07 4.95
N MET A 622 -22.33 4.12 4.79
CA MET A 622 -22.48 5.34 5.58
C MET A 622 -23.81 6.05 5.30
N LYS A 623 -24.30 6.06 4.05
CA LYS A 623 -25.64 6.58 3.71
C LYS A 623 -26.76 5.83 4.45
N ARG A 624 -26.66 4.51 4.55
CA ARG A 624 -27.61 3.68 5.30
C ARG A 624 -27.58 4.01 6.79
N LEU A 625 -26.39 4.10 7.39
CA LEU A 625 -26.23 4.47 8.81
C LEU A 625 -26.79 5.88 9.11
N ARG A 626 -26.64 6.85 8.19
CA ARG A 626 -27.31 8.16 8.32
C ARG A 626 -28.82 8.04 8.29
N ALA A 627 -29.37 7.24 7.39
CA ALA A 627 -30.81 7.05 7.29
C ALA A 627 -31.40 6.44 8.57
N GLU A 628 -30.68 5.49 9.19
CA GLU A 628 -31.07 4.87 10.48
C GLU A 628 -31.14 5.89 11.63
N ARG A 629 -30.32 6.96 11.60
CA ARG A 629 -30.36 8.06 12.59
C ARG A 629 -31.51 9.06 12.37
N HIS A 630 -32.20 9.01 11.22
CA HIS A 630 -33.23 9.98 10.86
C HIS A 630 -34.63 9.35 10.86
N GLY A 631 -35.55 9.95 11.63
CA GLY A 631 -36.95 9.54 11.65
C GLY A 631 -37.68 9.71 10.31
N ALA A 632 -38.79 9.00 10.15
CA ALA A 632 -39.56 8.95 8.90
C ALA A 632 -40.07 10.33 8.42
N LEU A 633 -40.30 11.28 9.32
CA LEU A 633 -40.67 12.66 8.94
C LEU A 633 -39.49 13.38 8.28
N SER A 634 -38.30 13.36 8.89
CA SER A 634 -37.09 14.00 8.35
C SER A 634 -36.75 13.45 6.97
N GLN A 635 -36.83 12.13 6.79
CA GLN A 635 -36.59 11.51 5.48
C GLN A 635 -37.62 11.93 4.42
N ARG A 636 -38.91 11.99 4.77
CA ARG A 636 -39.96 12.46 3.86
C ARG A 636 -39.75 13.92 3.47
N THR A 637 -39.44 14.78 4.42
CA THR A 637 -39.15 16.20 4.18
C THR A 637 -37.93 16.37 3.30
N GLY A 638 -36.83 15.67 3.59
CA GLY A 638 -35.62 15.67 2.77
C GLY A 638 -35.88 15.23 1.33
N ASN A 639 -36.63 14.14 1.14
CA ASN A 639 -37.03 13.66 -0.19
C ASN A 639 -37.93 14.67 -0.93
N ALA A 640 -38.83 15.34 -0.23
CA ALA A 640 -39.67 16.40 -0.81
C ALA A 640 -38.83 17.61 -1.27
N VAL A 641 -37.85 18.02 -0.47
CA VAL A 641 -36.88 19.08 -0.82
C VAL A 641 -36.03 18.67 -2.02
N ALA A 642 -35.49 17.45 -2.02
CA ALA A 642 -34.66 16.93 -3.11
C ALA A 642 -35.42 16.86 -4.44
N ARG A 643 -36.68 16.40 -4.44
CA ARG A 643 -37.55 16.40 -5.63
C ARG A 643 -37.85 17.81 -6.16
N ARG A 644 -37.70 18.84 -5.32
CA ARG A 644 -37.93 20.26 -5.65
C ARG A 644 -36.64 21.08 -5.56
N TRP A 645 -35.48 20.45 -5.79
CA TRP A 645 -34.16 21.06 -5.58
C TRP A 645 -34.00 22.43 -6.25
N GLY A 646 -34.48 22.59 -7.49
CA GLY A 646 -34.43 23.86 -8.21
C GLY A 646 -35.18 25.00 -7.50
N SER A 647 -36.35 24.72 -6.91
CA SER A 647 -37.11 25.69 -6.13
C SER A 647 -36.49 25.93 -4.76
N ALA A 648 -35.98 24.87 -4.11
CA ALA A 648 -35.28 24.97 -2.84
C ALA A 648 -34.05 25.89 -2.95
N VAL A 649 -33.19 25.67 -3.96
CA VAL A 649 -32.00 26.50 -4.23
C VAL A 649 -32.39 27.95 -4.52
N LYS A 650 -33.46 28.21 -5.28
CA LYS A 650 -33.97 29.58 -5.50
C LYS A 650 -34.38 30.25 -4.19
N GLY A 651 -35.08 29.52 -3.31
CA GLY A 651 -35.47 30.01 -1.98
C GLY A 651 -34.26 30.35 -1.11
N VAL A 652 -33.26 29.45 -1.06
CA VAL A 652 -32.01 29.68 -0.31
C VAL A 652 -31.26 30.90 -0.84
N ARG A 653 -31.11 31.04 -2.16
CA ARG A 653 -30.48 32.21 -2.77
C ARG A 653 -31.19 33.51 -2.42
N LEU A 654 -32.52 33.51 -2.47
CA LEU A 654 -33.32 34.67 -2.07
C LEU A 654 -33.08 35.00 -0.59
N ALA A 655 -33.10 34.00 0.29
CA ALA A 655 -32.83 34.18 1.71
C ALA A 655 -31.43 34.77 1.97
N LEU A 656 -30.38 34.24 1.32
CA LEU A 656 -29.01 34.75 1.43
C LEU A 656 -28.89 36.21 0.95
N ASN A 657 -29.54 36.56 -0.16
CA ASN A 657 -29.54 37.92 -0.70
C ASN A 657 -30.31 38.89 0.19
N THR A 658 -31.45 38.48 0.75
CA THR A 658 -32.24 39.27 1.70
C THR A 658 -31.47 39.48 3.00
N ALA A 659 -30.80 38.45 3.53
CA ALA A 659 -29.98 38.54 4.72
C ALA A 659 -28.83 39.55 4.54
N HIS A 660 -28.19 39.58 3.36
CA HIS A 660 -27.19 40.60 3.01
C HIS A 660 -27.75 42.03 2.86
N ALA A 661 -29.05 42.18 2.66
CA ALA A 661 -29.70 43.48 2.62
C ALA A 661 -30.17 43.97 4.01
N ALA A 662 -30.11 43.11 5.02
CA ALA A 662 -30.51 43.43 6.40
C ALA A 662 -29.31 43.83 7.27
N PRO A 663 -29.52 44.55 8.39
CA PRO A 663 -28.44 44.88 9.32
C PRO A 663 -27.81 43.62 9.94
N ALA A 664 -26.49 43.45 9.77
CA ALA A 664 -25.77 42.25 10.21
C ALA A 664 -26.00 41.86 11.69
N PRO A 665 -26.05 42.79 12.67
CA PRO A 665 -26.36 42.43 14.06
C PRO A 665 -27.75 41.80 14.24
N ALA A 666 -28.74 42.25 13.46
CA ALA A 666 -30.10 41.72 13.52
C ALA A 666 -30.16 40.31 12.92
N VAL A 667 -29.46 40.06 11.81
CA VAL A 667 -29.37 38.73 11.20
C VAL A 667 -28.65 37.76 12.13
N ARG A 668 -27.52 38.18 12.73
CA ARG A 668 -26.79 37.41 13.75
C ARG A 668 -27.69 37.02 14.92
N ALA A 669 -28.35 37.99 15.54
CA ALA A 669 -29.25 37.74 16.66
C ALA A 669 -30.39 36.79 16.29
N ALA A 670 -30.97 36.94 15.09
CA ALA A 670 -32.02 36.06 14.60
C ALA A 670 -31.51 34.63 14.37
N THR A 671 -30.37 34.45 13.70
CA THR A 671 -29.77 33.12 13.49
C THR A 671 -29.39 32.47 14.81
N ASP A 672 -28.79 33.22 15.75
CA ASP A 672 -28.40 32.69 17.05
C ASP A 672 -29.60 32.27 17.89
N ALA A 673 -30.69 33.04 17.86
CA ALA A 673 -31.95 32.67 18.52
C ALA A 673 -32.50 31.36 17.96
N VAL A 674 -32.57 31.23 16.63
CA VAL A 674 -33.05 30.00 15.98
C VAL A 674 -32.15 28.80 16.29
N ARG A 675 -30.83 29.00 16.30
CA ARG A 675 -29.87 27.96 16.68
C ARG A 675 -30.04 27.51 18.13
N ARG A 676 -30.27 28.44 19.08
CA ARG A 676 -30.53 28.14 20.50
C ARG A 676 -31.83 27.36 20.72
N LEU A 677 -32.79 27.49 19.80
CA LEU A 677 -34.04 26.72 19.79
C LEU A 677 -33.88 25.30 19.21
N GLY A 678 -32.65 24.81 19.05
CA GLY A 678 -32.37 23.43 18.62
C GLY A 678 -32.19 23.25 17.10
N ALA A 679 -32.13 24.34 16.32
CA ALA A 679 -31.92 24.29 14.88
C ALA A 679 -30.46 24.54 14.45
N ALA A 680 -29.49 24.31 15.35
CA ALA A 680 -28.07 24.58 15.13
C ALA A 680 -27.47 23.85 13.90
N GLU A 681 -27.99 22.66 13.58
CA GLU A 681 -27.58 21.87 12.40
C GLU A 681 -28.30 22.27 11.10
N LEU A 682 -29.37 23.07 11.19
CA LEU A 682 -30.20 23.47 10.04
C LEU A 682 -29.95 24.93 9.62
N VAL A 683 -29.54 25.77 10.56
CA VAL A 683 -29.32 27.21 10.35
C VAL A 683 -27.88 27.55 10.75
N PRO A 684 -27.03 27.97 9.80
CA PRO A 684 -25.67 28.39 10.12
C PRO A 684 -25.70 29.66 10.99
N ALA A 685 -24.63 29.88 11.78
CA ALA A 685 -24.47 31.16 12.46
C ALA A 685 -24.14 32.18 11.39
N TRP A 686 -24.77 33.35 11.43
CA TRP A 686 -24.46 34.38 10.45
C TRP A 686 -23.10 35.01 10.74
N THR A 687 -22.14 34.78 9.84
CA THR A 687 -20.80 35.36 9.88
C THR A 687 -20.57 36.21 8.63
N ASP A 688 -19.62 37.13 8.69
CA ASP A 688 -19.39 38.12 7.61
C ASP A 688 -18.79 37.47 6.33
N ASP A 689 -18.36 36.21 6.41
CA ASP A 689 -17.82 35.37 5.33
C ASP A 689 -18.88 34.52 4.61
N ILE A 690 -20.15 34.52 5.06
CA ILE A 690 -21.22 33.81 4.34
C ILE A 690 -21.45 34.50 2.98
N PRO A 691 -21.34 33.81 1.84
CA PRO A 691 -21.54 34.45 0.54
C PRO A 691 -22.99 34.83 0.26
N ARG A 692 -23.18 35.81 -0.63
CA ARG A 692 -24.48 36.12 -1.26
C ARG A 692 -25.02 34.91 -2.05
N GLY A 693 -26.29 34.96 -2.45
CA GLY A 693 -26.86 33.95 -3.32
C GLY A 693 -26.22 33.96 -4.73
N GLY A 694 -25.76 32.80 -5.20
CA GLY A 694 -25.07 32.65 -6.49
C GLY A 694 -25.95 32.88 -7.72
N PRO A 695 -25.42 32.77 -8.96
CA PRO A 695 -26.23 32.86 -10.18
C PRO A 695 -27.06 31.58 -10.42
N ALA A 696 -28.03 31.66 -11.35
CA ALA A 696 -28.73 30.46 -11.79
C ALA A 696 -27.78 29.56 -12.59
N ARG A 697 -27.88 28.24 -12.41
CA ARG A 697 -27.08 27.30 -13.19
C ARG A 697 -27.46 27.44 -14.68
N PRO A 698 -26.49 27.68 -15.58
CA PRO A 698 -26.78 27.80 -17.00
C PRO A 698 -27.26 26.46 -17.55
N ALA A 699 -28.06 26.51 -18.62
CA ALA A 699 -28.43 25.32 -19.36
C ALA A 699 -27.18 24.63 -19.93
N PRO A 700 -27.13 23.29 -19.98
CA PRO A 700 -26.01 22.57 -20.55
C PRO A 700 -25.81 22.98 -22.01
N ARG A 701 -24.56 23.31 -22.37
CA ARG A 701 -24.17 23.65 -23.74
C ARG A 701 -23.32 22.51 -24.30
N ARG A 702 -23.54 22.15 -25.57
CA ARG A 702 -22.80 21.10 -26.29
C ARG A 702 -22.35 21.63 -27.66
N PRO A 703 -21.35 22.52 -27.71
CA PRO A 703 -20.81 23.00 -28.97
C PRO A 703 -20.18 21.82 -29.74
N ALA A 704 -20.29 21.84 -31.07
CA ALA A 704 -19.86 20.72 -31.92
C ALA A 704 -18.33 20.49 -31.90
N ASP A 705 -17.56 21.51 -31.55
CA ASP A 705 -16.10 21.55 -31.49
C ASP A 705 -15.56 21.47 -30.05
N ALA A 706 -16.39 21.06 -29.08
CA ALA A 706 -15.99 20.98 -27.67
C ALA A 706 -14.73 20.12 -27.48
N ARG A 707 -13.66 20.73 -26.94
CA ARG A 707 -12.40 20.05 -26.59
C ARG A 707 -12.33 19.59 -25.13
N ALA A 708 -13.26 20.06 -24.30
CA ALA A 708 -13.30 19.75 -22.87
C ALA A 708 -14.75 19.75 -22.37
N VAL A 709 -14.98 19.03 -21.27
CA VAL A 709 -16.26 19.03 -20.55
C VAL A 709 -16.06 19.73 -19.21
N PHE A 710 -16.79 20.82 -18.98
CA PHE A 710 -16.76 21.54 -17.72
C PHE A 710 -17.94 21.14 -16.83
N PHE A 711 -17.65 20.58 -15.66
CA PHE A 711 -18.64 20.27 -14.64
C PHE A 711 -18.64 21.37 -13.57
N ALA A 712 -19.58 22.30 -13.65
CA ALA A 712 -19.76 23.31 -12.61
C ALA A 712 -20.20 22.64 -11.29
N ALA A 713 -19.52 22.98 -10.19
CA ALA A 713 -19.86 22.52 -8.85
C ALA A 713 -21.28 22.98 -8.44
N CYS A 714 -22.02 22.13 -7.72
CA CYS A 714 -23.36 22.47 -7.24
C CYS A 714 -23.36 23.67 -6.29
N ILE A 715 -22.26 23.89 -5.55
CA ILE A 715 -22.12 24.97 -4.57
C ILE A 715 -22.26 26.36 -5.21
N GLY A 716 -21.76 26.55 -6.43
CA GLY A 716 -21.87 27.83 -7.16
C GLY A 716 -23.29 28.16 -7.62
N SER A 717 -24.23 27.22 -7.49
CA SER A 717 -25.66 27.50 -7.69
C SER A 717 -26.37 28.00 -6.43
N VAL A 718 -25.74 27.87 -5.26
CA VAL A 718 -26.26 28.34 -3.97
C VAL A 718 -25.55 29.63 -3.57
N PHE A 719 -24.22 29.62 -3.59
CA PHE A 719 -23.37 30.73 -3.16
C PHE A 719 -22.75 31.46 -4.35
N ALA A 720 -22.69 32.78 -4.24
CA ALA A 720 -21.94 33.63 -5.16
C ALA A 720 -20.44 33.42 -4.94
N PRO A 721 -19.61 33.59 -5.98
CA PRO A 721 -18.16 33.65 -5.78
C PRO A 721 -17.83 34.79 -4.81
N GLU A 722 -16.85 34.55 -3.95
CA GLU A 722 -16.29 35.57 -3.08
C GLU A 722 -15.77 36.72 -3.96
N ALA A 723 -16.18 37.95 -3.66
CA ALA A 723 -15.71 39.11 -4.41
C ALA A 723 -14.21 39.27 -4.14
N ARG A 724 -13.38 39.06 -5.16
CA ARG A 724 -11.94 39.33 -5.10
C ARG A 724 -11.65 40.81 -4.99
#